data_AF-A0A2N2W9N9-F1
#
_entry.id   AF-A0A2N2W9N9-F1
#
_cell.length_a   1.000
_cell.length_b   1.000
_cell.length_c   1.000
_cell.angle_alpha   90.00
_cell.angle_beta   90.00
_cell.angle_gamma   90.00
#
_symmetry.space_group_name_H-M   'P 1'
#
loop_
_entity.id
_entity.type
_entity.pdbx_description
1 polymer ?
#
loop_
_entity_poly.entity_id
_entity_poly.type
_entity_poly.pdbx_seq_one_letter_code
_entity_poly.pdbx_strand_id
1 'polypeptide(L)'
;MKKLFLLLLAHLLITGVTQAQLTGIKTIKASGGDYATFTSAINALNASGVGTGGVTFNVDADFVSVENCPIITATGTEANPIVFKKSGTGANPVIQPTSGVGISIRGGDYFIFDGIDVTAGNSGVTSGYYLVNASNSNGAQSNTIKNCTITLFRTNKSTIGIYQRVSPNPSNANGANSFNIYDNVFIQNSYLGIELYGYFAYPDLSCVIRNNTVGANVANDIGNSTTITYGIYSYGSSDIEIYNNNIRNVTVTSTVKVYGLYVNLLKGTNNKIYNNTIHDIKTTHYAYTSVAIGMEVFGYPSSTVEVYNNSIYGLEHGTTIPMSTTVIYGIVLSGGSQGNFYFNSVNINEDEFPSSVCFYSHPTGTGAVELKNNIFANFSLDGSISKYCIYISGGTTSLDYNDYYISTGINNNVGYLNGNYLTLTDWQTGTNFDTHTISADPLFTTPTNLLPLLGSPVIGVGMPISGITTDIVGTMRSLTTPTIGAYEVASVPIVLIWTGAVDSEWFNPGNWGNGIPGAISQVIIPGGLPNYPTLLLPTTIAGITINDGGSFIGSEFLTTASALVKRDVVNSDFHLISSPVTTTTFGDVFPLNQLQVWAREYNETTGDWDNLSIGDFMSVGKGYSVQMNQPQTALFEGVLISEPVTMTLAKQNPGTDPDRVGWNLLGNPFTSAIDWDLTDHAAIDGAVYVWNGTQYISWNGTIGALTDGIIPAENAFFAKTMTDGVNVSIPLSARVHSASDFYKTAVANMLEITAEGNSFTDKTFVHFNQQASADFDSQYDAYKLFGNENAPQLYSMIT
;
A
#
# COMPACT_ATOMS: atom_id res chain seq x y z
N MET A 1 84.76 38.16 -31.86
CA MET A 1 83.61 37.24 -31.68
C MET A 1 82.74 37.63 -30.48
N LYS A 2 82.16 38.85 -30.43
CA LYS A 2 81.32 39.33 -29.30
C LYS A 2 80.10 40.15 -29.73
N LYS A 3 79.63 40.01 -30.97
CA LYS A 3 78.44 40.71 -31.49
C LYS A 3 77.42 39.82 -32.22
N LEU A 4 77.57 38.49 -32.17
CA LEU A 4 76.65 37.56 -32.84
C LEU A 4 75.79 36.73 -31.86
N PHE A 5 75.94 36.93 -30.55
CA PHE A 5 75.21 36.15 -29.54
C PHE A 5 74.03 36.92 -28.89
N LEU A 6 73.85 38.20 -29.21
CA LEU A 6 72.75 39.01 -28.67
C LEU A 6 71.55 39.13 -29.62
N LEU A 7 71.67 38.76 -30.90
CA LEU A 7 70.54 38.73 -31.84
C LEU A 7 69.79 37.40 -31.84
N LEU A 8 70.38 36.31 -31.30
CA LEU A 8 69.72 35.01 -31.23
C LEU A 8 68.84 34.83 -29.97
N LEU A 9 68.99 35.69 -28.96
CA LEU A 9 68.18 35.65 -27.74
C LEU A 9 66.89 36.52 -27.86
N ALA A 10 66.79 37.36 -28.89
CA ALA A 10 65.59 38.16 -29.16
C ALA A 10 64.56 37.44 -30.06
N HIS A 11 64.88 36.25 -30.59
CA HIS A 11 63.98 35.41 -31.39
C HIS A 11 63.42 34.21 -30.62
N LEU A 12 63.67 34.13 -29.30
CA LEU A 12 63.11 33.10 -28.41
C LEU A 12 62.13 33.67 -27.37
N LEU A 13 61.49 34.79 -27.68
CA LEU A 13 60.19 35.15 -27.11
C LEU A 13 59.13 34.69 -28.10
N ILE A 14 58.91 33.37 -28.14
CA ILE A 14 57.60 32.87 -28.56
C ILE A 14 56.66 33.44 -27.52
N THR A 15 55.95 34.51 -27.89
CA THR A 15 54.75 34.93 -27.19
C THR A 15 53.80 33.76 -27.28
N GLY A 16 53.85 32.85 -26.30
CA GLY A 16 52.72 32.02 -25.96
C GLY A 16 51.63 33.00 -25.57
N VAL A 17 50.79 33.36 -26.52
CA VAL A 17 49.55 34.07 -26.23
C VAL A 17 48.75 33.09 -25.40
N THR A 18 48.87 33.17 -24.08
CA THR A 18 48.00 32.46 -23.16
C THR A 18 46.61 33.04 -23.38
N GLN A 19 45.77 32.35 -24.16
CA GLN A 19 44.36 32.71 -24.22
C GLN A 19 43.78 32.56 -22.82
N ALA A 20 43.09 33.61 -22.36
CA ALA A 20 42.43 33.56 -21.06
C ALA A 20 41.40 32.42 -21.07
N GLN A 21 41.39 31.63 -20.00
CA GLN A 21 40.45 30.52 -19.86
C GLN A 21 39.00 31.04 -19.92
N LEU A 22 38.09 30.22 -20.46
CA LEU A 22 36.69 30.61 -20.53
C LEU A 22 36.07 30.59 -19.13
N THR A 23 35.35 31.66 -18.80
CA THR A 23 34.65 31.82 -17.52
C THR A 23 33.32 32.52 -17.72
N GLY A 24 32.41 32.36 -16.75
CA GLY A 24 31.14 33.07 -16.70
C GLY A 24 30.15 32.62 -17.78
N ILE A 25 29.26 33.52 -18.16
CA ILE A 25 28.23 33.24 -19.17
C ILE A 25 28.76 33.60 -20.56
N LYS A 26 28.57 32.68 -21.50
CA LYS A 26 28.74 32.84 -22.94
C LYS A 26 27.42 32.51 -23.63
N THR A 27 27.19 33.08 -24.80
CA THR A 27 25.96 32.91 -25.56
C THR A 27 26.22 32.27 -26.93
N ILE A 28 25.44 31.25 -27.28
CA ILE A 28 25.43 30.63 -28.61
C ILE A 28 24.11 30.98 -29.28
N LYS A 29 24.16 31.77 -30.35
CA LYS A 29 22.98 32.17 -31.12
C LYS A 29 23.34 32.62 -32.53
N ALA A 30 22.36 32.59 -33.44
CA ALA A 30 22.57 32.84 -34.87
C ALA A 30 23.19 34.22 -35.18
N SER A 31 22.90 35.26 -34.38
CA SER A 31 23.52 36.57 -34.53
C SER A 31 23.64 37.32 -33.20
N GLY A 32 24.71 38.09 -33.04
CA GLY A 32 24.94 38.97 -31.87
C GLY A 32 25.27 38.25 -30.55
N GLY A 33 25.64 36.96 -30.60
CA GLY A 33 26.13 36.20 -29.44
C GLY A 33 27.65 36.12 -29.40
N ASP A 34 28.20 35.52 -28.34
CA ASP A 34 29.64 35.25 -28.23
C ASP A 34 30.10 34.24 -29.29
N TYR A 35 29.23 33.29 -29.63
CA TYR A 35 29.48 32.23 -30.60
C TYR A 35 28.28 32.07 -31.54
N ALA A 36 28.56 31.92 -32.84
CA ALA A 36 27.51 31.70 -33.85
C ALA A 36 27.08 30.23 -33.94
N THR A 37 27.94 29.30 -33.52
CA THR A 37 27.70 27.84 -33.59
C THR A 37 28.33 27.10 -32.41
N PHE A 38 27.92 25.86 -32.15
CA PHE A 38 28.56 25.00 -31.15
C PHE A 38 30.01 24.71 -31.52
N THR A 39 30.33 24.52 -32.81
CA THR A 39 31.73 24.31 -33.26
C THR A 39 32.63 25.45 -32.82
N SER A 40 32.21 26.71 -32.99
CA SER A 40 33.02 27.86 -32.57
C SER A 40 33.20 27.94 -31.04
N ALA A 41 32.16 27.60 -30.28
CA ALA A 41 32.21 27.55 -28.82
C ALA A 41 33.13 26.43 -28.31
N ILE A 42 33.00 25.22 -28.86
CA ILE A 42 33.80 24.05 -28.49
C ILE A 42 35.27 24.26 -28.88
N ASN A 43 35.56 24.83 -30.05
CA ASN A 43 36.94 25.12 -30.43
C ASN A 43 37.59 26.12 -29.46
N ALA A 44 36.87 27.16 -29.04
CA ALA A 44 37.37 28.10 -28.03
C ALA A 44 37.59 27.41 -26.67
N LEU A 45 36.65 26.55 -26.26
CA LEU A 45 36.76 25.78 -25.02
C LEU A 45 37.95 24.82 -25.04
N ASN A 46 38.15 24.07 -26.13
CA ASN A 46 39.28 23.16 -26.28
C ASN A 46 40.63 23.92 -26.31
N ALA A 47 40.66 25.13 -26.86
CA ALA A 47 41.87 25.94 -26.94
C ALA A 47 42.22 26.62 -25.62
N SER A 48 41.23 27.12 -24.89
CA SER A 48 41.42 27.97 -23.69
C SER A 48 41.19 27.23 -22.38
N GLY A 49 40.50 26.10 -22.38
CA GLY A 49 40.01 25.44 -21.16
C GLY A 49 38.98 26.28 -20.40
N VAL A 50 38.71 25.87 -19.16
CA VAL A 50 37.78 26.55 -18.25
C VAL A 50 38.52 27.14 -17.06
N GLY A 51 38.15 28.37 -16.66
CA GLY A 51 38.73 29.07 -15.52
C GLY A 51 37.84 29.05 -14.28
N THR A 52 38.20 29.86 -13.28
CA THR A 52 37.51 29.93 -11.98
C THR A 52 36.01 30.23 -12.13
N GLY A 53 35.17 29.45 -11.45
CA GLY A 53 33.71 29.57 -11.47
C GLY A 53 33.03 28.84 -12.63
N GLY A 54 33.80 28.20 -13.52
CA GLY A 54 33.25 27.48 -14.66
C GLY A 54 32.82 28.38 -15.82
N VAL A 55 32.30 27.75 -16.88
CA VAL A 55 31.72 28.44 -18.03
C VAL A 55 30.33 27.88 -18.33
N THR A 56 29.38 28.77 -18.59
CA THR A 56 28.02 28.42 -19.02
C THR A 56 27.76 28.99 -20.40
N PHE A 57 27.56 28.13 -21.38
CA PHE A 57 27.06 28.45 -22.71
C PHE A 57 25.52 28.42 -22.70
N ASN A 58 24.92 29.60 -22.63
CA ASN A 58 23.49 29.80 -22.87
C ASN A 58 23.22 29.71 -24.37
N VAL A 59 22.45 28.72 -24.79
CA VAL A 59 22.06 28.51 -26.18
C VAL A 59 20.61 28.97 -26.36
N ASP A 60 20.36 29.91 -27.26
CA ASP A 60 19.02 30.46 -27.47
C ASP A 60 18.02 29.34 -27.82
N ALA A 61 16.84 29.38 -27.22
CA ALA A 61 15.73 28.50 -27.60
C ALA A 61 15.43 28.61 -29.10
N ASP A 62 14.94 27.51 -29.69
CA ASP A 62 14.70 27.36 -31.13
C ASP A 62 15.96 27.48 -32.02
N PHE A 63 17.17 27.58 -31.45
CA PHE A 63 18.41 27.60 -32.23
C PHE A 63 18.64 26.24 -32.91
N VAL A 64 18.79 26.26 -34.23
CA VAL A 64 19.11 25.08 -35.04
C VAL A 64 20.50 25.23 -35.62
N SER A 65 21.37 24.25 -35.36
CA SER A 65 22.73 24.23 -35.88
C SER A 65 22.98 23.00 -36.74
N VAL A 66 23.22 23.20 -38.04
CA VAL A 66 23.61 22.13 -38.97
C VAL A 66 25.13 22.07 -39.04
N GLU A 67 25.74 21.28 -38.16
CA GLU A 67 27.19 21.17 -38.06
C GLU A 67 27.62 19.81 -37.49
N ASN A 68 28.86 19.41 -37.79
CA ASN A 68 29.52 18.30 -37.12
C ASN A 68 30.41 18.89 -36.02
N CYS A 69 29.96 18.81 -34.77
CA CYS A 69 30.70 19.39 -33.65
C CYS A 69 32.07 18.70 -33.49
N PRO A 70 33.14 19.46 -33.21
CA PRO A 70 34.44 18.88 -32.89
C PRO A 70 34.37 18.13 -31.56
N ILE A 71 35.27 17.14 -31.39
CA ILE A 71 35.39 16.38 -30.15
C ILE A 71 35.82 17.34 -29.03
N ILE A 72 35.13 17.28 -27.89
CA ILE A 72 35.48 18.04 -26.69
C ILE A 72 36.62 17.31 -25.97
N THR A 73 37.73 18.01 -25.75
CA THR A 73 38.91 17.52 -25.03
C THR A 73 39.24 18.37 -23.80
N ALA A 74 38.53 19.48 -23.59
CA ALA A 74 38.59 20.23 -22.34
C ALA A 74 37.98 19.42 -21.19
N THR A 75 38.37 19.74 -19.96
CA THR A 75 37.82 19.13 -18.75
C THR A 75 37.45 20.20 -17.74
N GLY A 76 36.36 19.98 -17.01
CA GLY A 76 35.92 20.79 -15.89
C GLY A 76 36.32 20.20 -14.55
N THR A 77 35.80 20.81 -13.49
CA THR A 77 35.90 20.30 -12.11
C THR A 77 34.58 20.61 -11.41
N GLU A 78 34.32 20.01 -10.25
CA GLU A 78 33.13 20.34 -9.43
C GLU A 78 33.00 21.84 -9.18
N ALA A 79 34.13 22.52 -8.87
CA ALA A 79 34.16 23.95 -8.64
C ALA A 79 34.11 24.80 -9.93
N ASN A 80 34.43 24.21 -11.08
CA ASN A 80 34.51 24.90 -12.38
C ASN A 80 33.83 24.06 -13.47
N PRO A 81 32.51 23.88 -13.42
CA PRO A 81 31.79 23.04 -14.37
C PRO A 81 31.73 23.69 -15.76
N ILE A 82 31.48 22.86 -16.77
CA ILE A 82 31.25 23.31 -18.15
C ILE A 82 29.80 23.00 -18.52
N VAL A 83 28.99 24.03 -18.72
CA VAL A 83 27.54 23.89 -18.91
C VAL A 83 27.12 24.38 -20.29
N PHE A 84 26.40 23.58 -21.04
CA PHE A 84 25.63 23.98 -22.22
C PHE A 84 24.16 23.85 -21.88
N LYS A 85 23.40 24.95 -21.93
CA LYS A 85 21.99 24.93 -21.55
C LYS A 85 21.11 25.80 -22.45
N LYS A 86 19.86 25.37 -22.63
CA LYS A 86 18.83 26.21 -23.25
C LYS A 86 18.61 27.51 -22.49
N SER A 87 18.40 28.59 -23.23
CA SER A 87 18.11 29.93 -22.73
C SER A 87 16.89 30.52 -23.45
N GLY A 88 15.92 31.03 -22.69
CA GLY A 88 14.69 31.61 -23.23
C GLY A 88 13.53 30.62 -23.40
N THR A 89 12.40 31.18 -23.83
CA THR A 89 11.16 30.45 -24.11
C THR A 89 11.17 29.89 -25.51
N GLY A 90 10.74 28.64 -25.71
CA GLY A 90 10.77 27.96 -27.00
C GLY A 90 11.27 26.53 -26.88
N ALA A 91 11.41 25.86 -28.02
CA ALA A 91 11.93 24.49 -28.10
C ALA A 91 13.41 24.44 -27.72
N ASN A 92 13.88 23.24 -27.41
CA ASN A 92 15.29 22.99 -27.18
C ASN A 92 16.13 23.35 -28.42
N PRO A 93 17.31 23.98 -28.25
CA PRO A 93 18.30 24.05 -29.30
C PRO A 93 18.62 22.68 -29.87
N VAL A 94 18.75 22.58 -31.20
CA VAL A 94 18.96 21.30 -31.90
C VAL A 94 20.27 21.34 -32.68
N ILE A 95 21.11 20.32 -32.48
CA ILE A 95 22.26 20.02 -33.33
C ILE A 95 21.85 18.99 -34.39
N GLN A 96 22.16 19.27 -35.65
CA GLN A 96 21.87 18.42 -36.80
C GLN A 96 23.16 17.96 -37.49
N PRO A 97 23.83 16.93 -36.96
CA PRO A 97 25.05 16.40 -37.56
C PRO A 97 24.75 15.71 -38.89
N THR A 98 25.70 15.81 -39.83
CA THR A 98 25.64 15.14 -41.14
C THR A 98 26.48 13.86 -41.18
N SER A 99 27.41 13.70 -40.25
CA SER A 99 28.22 12.48 -40.09
C SER A 99 28.81 12.35 -38.68
N GLY A 100 29.23 11.16 -38.29
CA GLY A 100 29.90 10.93 -37.01
C GLY A 100 28.93 10.96 -35.83
N VAL A 101 29.12 11.89 -34.89
CA VAL A 101 28.31 11.98 -33.66
C VAL A 101 27.78 13.39 -33.47
N GLY A 102 26.69 13.55 -32.70
CA GLY A 102 26.17 14.87 -32.35
C GLY A 102 27.13 15.64 -31.45
N ILE A 103 27.30 15.16 -30.22
CA ILE A 103 28.25 15.70 -29.24
C ILE A 103 29.20 14.59 -28.77
N SER A 104 30.49 14.89 -28.67
CA SER A 104 31.52 13.95 -28.24
C SER A 104 32.36 14.51 -27.11
N ILE A 105 32.48 13.77 -26.00
CA ILE A 105 33.35 14.09 -24.87
C ILE A 105 34.44 13.03 -24.79
N ARG A 106 35.71 13.45 -24.86
CA ARG A 106 36.87 12.55 -24.76
C ARG A 106 37.69 12.86 -23.51
N GLY A 107 37.48 12.08 -22.45
CA GLY A 107 38.16 12.22 -21.16
C GLY A 107 37.93 13.56 -20.46
N GLY A 108 36.81 14.22 -20.77
CA GLY A 108 36.39 15.46 -20.14
C GLY A 108 35.42 15.19 -19.00
N ASP A 109 35.53 15.98 -17.94
CA ASP A 109 34.74 15.81 -16.73
C ASP A 109 33.87 17.03 -16.42
N TYR A 110 32.84 16.83 -15.60
CA TYR A 110 31.95 17.89 -15.11
C TYR A 110 31.27 18.72 -16.22
N PHE A 111 30.91 18.05 -17.32
CA PHE A 111 30.04 18.62 -18.34
C PHE A 111 28.57 18.48 -17.96
N ILE A 112 27.78 19.51 -18.23
CA ILE A 112 26.33 19.47 -18.14
C ILE A 112 25.74 19.92 -19.47
N PHE A 113 25.04 19.02 -20.16
CA PHE A 113 24.18 19.35 -21.30
C PHE A 113 22.72 19.33 -20.85
N ASP A 114 22.09 20.49 -20.80
CA ASP A 114 20.72 20.68 -20.28
C ASP A 114 19.80 21.26 -21.35
N GLY A 115 18.99 20.39 -21.95
CA GLY A 115 18.06 20.80 -23.01
C GLY A 115 18.72 21.08 -24.35
N ILE A 116 19.73 20.29 -24.74
CA ILE A 116 20.35 20.35 -26.07
C ILE A 116 20.01 19.08 -26.85
N ASP A 117 19.18 19.22 -27.87
CA ASP A 117 18.68 18.12 -28.68
C ASP A 117 19.65 17.74 -29.80
N VAL A 118 19.58 16.49 -30.24
CA VAL A 118 20.32 16.01 -31.42
C VAL A 118 19.34 15.35 -32.39
N THR A 119 19.36 15.80 -33.64
CA THR A 119 18.51 15.22 -34.70
C THR A 119 19.33 14.86 -35.94
N ALA A 120 19.27 13.60 -36.38
CA ALA A 120 19.96 13.12 -37.58
C ALA A 120 19.07 12.18 -38.41
N GLY A 121 18.59 12.66 -39.55
CA GLY A 121 17.77 11.88 -40.50
C GLY A 121 18.56 11.12 -41.57
N ASN A 122 19.83 10.77 -41.32
CA ASN A 122 20.73 10.19 -42.32
C ASN A 122 21.57 9.03 -41.74
N SER A 123 22.17 8.22 -42.61
CA SER A 123 22.99 7.06 -42.21
C SER A 123 24.45 7.40 -41.86
N GLY A 124 24.86 8.67 -41.95
CA GLY A 124 26.23 9.10 -41.64
C GLY A 124 26.49 9.26 -40.14
N VAL A 125 25.44 9.38 -39.33
CA VAL A 125 25.53 9.62 -37.88
C VAL A 125 25.39 8.30 -37.11
N THR A 126 26.26 8.08 -36.12
CA THR A 126 26.34 6.87 -35.31
C THR A 126 25.86 7.07 -33.87
N SER A 127 25.94 8.28 -33.33
CA SER A 127 25.43 8.52 -31.96
C SER A 127 24.93 9.94 -31.74
N GLY A 128 23.96 10.11 -30.85
CA GLY A 128 23.52 11.42 -30.39
C GLY A 128 24.60 12.06 -29.51
N TYR A 129 24.82 11.45 -28.35
CA TYR A 129 25.92 11.77 -27.46
C TYR A 129 26.91 10.61 -27.37
N TYR A 130 28.21 10.92 -27.38
CA TYR A 130 29.28 9.95 -27.28
C TYR A 130 30.27 10.34 -26.17
N LEU A 131 30.44 9.49 -25.16
CA LEU A 131 31.42 9.65 -24.09
C LEU A 131 32.48 8.56 -24.21
N VAL A 132 33.75 8.96 -24.25
CA VAL A 132 34.87 8.03 -24.36
C VAL A 132 36.03 8.48 -23.49
N ASN A 133 36.79 7.53 -22.96
CA ASN A 133 38.02 7.85 -22.25
C ASN A 133 39.07 8.43 -23.22
N ALA A 134 39.89 9.37 -22.74
CA ALA A 134 41.01 9.91 -23.49
C ALA A 134 42.21 8.95 -23.50
N SER A 135 42.38 8.16 -22.44
CA SER A 135 43.46 7.18 -22.31
C SER A 135 43.07 6.05 -21.35
N ASN A 136 43.94 5.06 -21.17
CA ASN A 136 43.75 4.00 -20.19
C ASN A 136 43.70 4.49 -18.72
N SER A 137 44.00 5.77 -18.46
CA SER A 137 44.06 6.37 -17.12
C SER A 137 43.30 7.69 -17.03
N ASN A 138 42.56 8.08 -18.07
CA ASN A 138 41.73 9.28 -18.10
C ASN A 138 40.41 9.02 -18.83
N GLY A 139 39.35 8.75 -18.07
CA GLY A 139 37.97 8.53 -18.49
C GLY A 139 37.17 9.82 -18.56
N ALA A 140 35.98 9.77 -19.17
CA ALA A 140 35.02 10.86 -19.09
C ALA A 140 34.12 10.65 -17.86
N GLN A 141 34.26 11.48 -16.83
CA GLN A 141 33.64 11.26 -15.53
C GLN A 141 32.75 12.42 -15.07
N SER A 142 31.76 12.13 -14.24
CA SER A 142 30.91 13.15 -13.61
C SER A 142 30.19 14.07 -14.61
N ASN A 143 29.83 13.54 -15.78
CA ASN A 143 29.11 14.28 -16.81
C ASN A 143 27.60 14.04 -16.70
N THR A 144 26.80 15.04 -17.01
CA THR A 144 25.34 14.97 -17.01
C THR A 144 24.78 15.34 -18.38
N ILE A 145 23.95 14.47 -18.95
CA ILE A 145 23.12 14.78 -20.12
C ILE A 145 21.67 14.71 -19.67
N LYS A 146 20.92 15.79 -19.84
CA LYS A 146 19.55 15.85 -19.38
C LYS A 146 18.61 16.74 -20.18
N ASN A 147 17.31 16.49 -19.99
CA ASN A 147 16.19 17.29 -20.52
C ASN A 147 16.20 17.45 -22.04
N CYS A 148 16.74 16.48 -22.78
CA CYS A 148 16.92 16.58 -24.24
C CYS A 148 16.24 15.44 -25.01
N THR A 149 16.00 15.69 -26.29
CA THR A 149 15.50 14.71 -27.26
C THR A 149 16.61 14.33 -28.23
N ILE A 150 16.76 13.03 -28.47
CA ILE A 150 17.69 12.46 -29.44
C ILE A 150 16.89 11.68 -30.48
N THR A 151 16.84 12.21 -31.70
CA THR A 151 16.16 11.58 -32.84
C THR A 151 17.20 11.21 -33.89
N LEU A 152 17.45 9.92 -34.11
CA LEU A 152 18.45 9.47 -35.09
C LEU A 152 17.77 8.87 -36.33
N PHE A 153 18.41 7.88 -36.95
CA PHE A 153 17.94 7.19 -38.13
C PHE A 153 18.07 5.67 -37.93
N ARG A 154 17.03 5.03 -37.35
CA ARG A 154 17.04 3.60 -36.97
C ARG A 154 17.40 2.64 -38.10
N THR A 155 17.20 3.00 -39.36
CA THR A 155 17.63 2.16 -40.50
C THR A 155 19.15 2.01 -40.55
N ASN A 156 19.90 2.96 -39.99
CA ASN A 156 21.32 2.79 -39.71
C ASN A 156 21.51 1.97 -38.42
N LYS A 157 21.94 0.71 -38.58
CA LYS A 157 22.16 -0.26 -37.50
C LYS A 157 23.25 0.12 -36.50
N SER A 158 24.03 1.16 -36.79
CA SER A 158 25.07 1.68 -35.91
C SER A 158 24.63 2.88 -35.06
N THR A 159 23.37 3.29 -35.13
CA THR A 159 22.87 4.44 -34.36
C THR A 159 22.60 4.08 -32.90
N ILE A 160 23.14 4.88 -31.98
CA ILE A 160 22.95 4.75 -30.53
C ILE A 160 22.56 6.13 -29.98
N GLY A 161 21.47 6.23 -29.22
CA GLY A 161 21.04 7.52 -28.69
C GLY A 161 22.12 8.15 -27.80
N ILE A 162 22.50 7.44 -26.73
CA ILE A 162 23.63 7.79 -25.86
C ILE A 162 24.60 6.62 -25.85
N TYR A 163 25.85 6.88 -26.20
CA TYR A 163 26.90 5.87 -26.19
C TYR A 163 28.05 6.29 -25.29
N GLN A 164 28.21 5.60 -24.16
CA GLN A 164 29.40 5.65 -23.34
C GLN A 164 30.25 4.43 -23.64
N ARG A 165 31.53 4.62 -23.97
CA ARG A 165 32.42 3.53 -24.34
C ARG A 165 33.81 3.72 -23.79
N VAL A 166 34.41 2.68 -23.24
CA VAL A 166 35.86 2.65 -23.00
C VAL A 166 36.61 2.13 -24.23
N SER A 167 37.53 2.93 -24.75
CA SER A 167 38.50 2.60 -25.79
C SER A 167 39.64 3.62 -25.77
N PRO A 168 40.85 3.29 -25.28
CA PRO A 168 41.37 1.95 -24.95
C PRO A 168 40.85 1.39 -23.60
N ASN A 169 41.13 0.11 -23.32
CA ASN A 169 40.79 -0.48 -22.02
C ASN A 169 41.49 0.27 -20.87
N PRO A 170 40.80 0.58 -19.77
CA PRO A 170 41.40 1.22 -18.60
C PRO A 170 42.49 0.35 -17.94
N SER A 171 43.51 1.00 -17.36
CA SER A 171 44.54 0.40 -16.52
C SER A 171 44.36 0.73 -15.04
N ASN A 172 43.42 1.61 -14.70
CA ASN A 172 42.99 1.96 -13.35
C ASN A 172 41.56 2.57 -13.39
N ALA A 173 40.99 2.84 -12.22
CA ALA A 173 39.63 3.40 -12.09
C ALA A 173 39.48 4.77 -12.78
N ASN A 174 40.53 5.59 -12.84
CA ASN A 174 40.48 6.90 -13.50
C ASN A 174 40.34 6.78 -15.02
N GLY A 175 40.66 5.64 -15.62
CA GLY A 175 40.43 5.39 -17.04
C GLY A 175 39.00 4.98 -17.41
N ALA A 176 38.16 4.65 -16.42
CA ALA A 176 36.76 4.28 -16.61
C ALA A 176 35.86 5.52 -16.74
N ASN A 177 34.72 5.39 -17.41
CA ASN A 177 33.77 6.47 -17.62
C ASN A 177 32.72 6.46 -16.50
N SER A 178 33.10 6.91 -15.32
CA SER A 178 32.32 6.73 -14.09
C SER A 178 31.50 7.97 -13.71
N PHE A 179 30.50 7.79 -12.85
CA PHE A 179 29.71 8.88 -12.24
C PHE A 179 28.91 9.72 -13.26
N ASN A 180 28.68 9.19 -14.46
CA ASN A 180 27.91 9.89 -15.48
C ASN A 180 26.41 9.68 -15.25
N ILE A 181 25.63 10.73 -15.52
CA ILE A 181 24.19 10.79 -15.29
C ILE A 181 23.47 11.06 -16.61
N TYR A 182 22.49 10.21 -16.93
CA TYR A 182 21.60 10.35 -18.06
C TYR A 182 20.17 10.48 -17.53
N ASP A 183 19.60 11.69 -17.60
CA ASP A 183 18.37 12.05 -16.87
C ASP A 183 17.34 12.75 -17.76
N ASN A 184 16.11 12.24 -17.82
CA ASN A 184 15.04 12.86 -18.60
C ASN A 184 15.43 13.09 -20.08
N VAL A 185 16.02 12.05 -20.69
CA VAL A 185 16.33 12.01 -22.12
C VAL A 185 15.26 11.22 -22.87
N PHE A 186 14.74 11.78 -23.96
CA PHE A 186 13.84 11.09 -24.87
C PHE A 186 14.58 10.63 -26.13
N ILE A 187 14.71 9.32 -26.33
CA ILE A 187 15.40 8.72 -27.48
C ILE A 187 14.37 8.09 -28.40
N GLN A 188 14.40 8.46 -29.69
CA GLN A 188 13.49 7.93 -30.70
C GLN A 188 14.16 7.73 -32.06
N ASN A 189 13.56 6.87 -32.90
CA ASN A 189 14.04 6.52 -34.24
C ASN A 189 15.54 6.19 -34.27
N SER A 190 16.04 5.44 -33.28
CA SER A 190 17.43 5.01 -33.13
C SER A 190 17.54 3.48 -33.23
N TYR A 191 18.71 2.94 -33.57
CA TYR A 191 18.90 1.49 -33.52
C TYR A 191 19.01 0.98 -32.09
N LEU A 192 19.85 1.60 -31.26
CA LEU A 192 19.96 1.33 -29.83
C LEU A 192 19.57 2.58 -29.03
N GLY A 193 19.06 2.37 -27.81
CA GLY A 193 18.75 3.47 -26.89
C GLY A 193 19.99 4.01 -26.18
N ILE A 194 20.20 3.58 -24.94
CA ILE A 194 21.35 3.97 -24.10
C ILE A 194 22.30 2.78 -23.95
N GLU A 195 23.58 2.98 -24.27
CA GLU A 195 24.61 1.95 -24.13
C GLU A 195 25.80 2.47 -23.31
N LEU A 196 26.08 1.82 -22.18
CA LEU A 196 27.27 2.01 -21.35
C LEU A 196 28.17 0.78 -21.52
N TYR A 197 29.13 0.89 -22.42
CA TYR A 197 30.10 -0.16 -22.71
C TYR A 197 31.41 0.08 -21.94
N GLY A 198 31.43 -0.33 -20.67
CA GLY A 198 32.56 -0.24 -19.76
C GLY A 198 33.57 -1.39 -19.90
N TYR A 199 34.33 -1.66 -18.82
CA TYR A 199 35.34 -2.73 -18.80
C TYR A 199 35.33 -3.51 -17.49
N PHE A 200 35.23 -4.84 -17.57
CA PHE A 200 35.03 -5.69 -16.38
C PHE A 200 36.13 -5.58 -15.29
N ALA A 201 37.39 -5.33 -15.68
CA ALA A 201 38.49 -5.24 -14.72
C ALA A 201 38.47 -3.91 -13.95
N TYR A 202 38.07 -2.83 -14.63
CA TYR A 202 37.91 -1.48 -14.08
C TYR A 202 36.53 -0.97 -14.51
N PRO A 203 35.46 -1.38 -13.80
CA PRO A 203 34.10 -1.10 -14.21
C PRO A 203 33.78 0.39 -14.15
N ASP A 204 32.82 0.83 -14.95
CA ASP A 204 32.23 2.16 -14.81
C ASP A 204 31.46 2.22 -13.48
N LEU A 205 31.86 3.11 -12.58
CA LEU A 205 31.33 3.19 -11.22
C LEU A 205 30.17 4.18 -11.14
N SER A 206 29.11 3.80 -10.43
CA SER A 206 28.06 4.72 -9.97
C SER A 206 27.47 5.62 -11.06
N CYS A 207 27.32 5.09 -12.26
CA CYS A 207 26.53 5.74 -13.30
C CYS A 207 25.04 5.68 -12.94
N VAL A 208 24.28 6.67 -13.39
CA VAL A 208 22.83 6.76 -13.13
C VAL A 208 22.09 6.94 -14.45
N ILE A 209 21.11 6.08 -14.71
CA ILE A 209 20.21 6.17 -15.86
C ILE A 209 18.80 6.33 -15.31
N ARG A 210 18.23 7.54 -15.39
CA ARG A 210 16.94 7.82 -14.76
C ARG A 210 15.97 8.67 -15.55
N ASN A 211 14.68 8.50 -15.31
CA ASN A 211 13.60 9.31 -15.91
C ASN A 211 13.63 9.33 -17.46
N ASN A 212 14.34 8.41 -18.12
CA ASN A 212 14.49 8.45 -19.58
C ASN A 212 13.31 7.74 -20.25
N THR A 213 12.99 8.18 -21.46
CA THR A 213 12.09 7.44 -22.35
C THR A 213 12.89 6.94 -23.55
N VAL A 214 12.96 5.62 -23.72
CA VAL A 214 13.59 4.98 -24.88
C VAL A 214 12.50 4.38 -25.76
N GLY A 215 12.34 4.93 -26.96
CA GLY A 215 11.30 4.59 -27.92
C GLY A 215 10.12 5.56 -27.88
N ALA A 216 9.63 5.96 -29.05
CA ALA A 216 8.41 6.74 -29.23
C ALA A 216 7.13 5.89 -29.13
N ASN A 217 5.95 6.53 -29.16
CA ASN A 217 4.62 5.87 -29.17
C ASN A 217 4.32 5.11 -30.48
N VAL A 218 5.25 5.13 -31.42
CA VAL A 218 5.14 4.40 -32.69
C VAL A 218 5.77 3.02 -32.51
N ALA A 219 5.08 1.98 -32.96
CA ALA A 219 5.61 0.62 -32.90
C ALA A 219 6.94 0.48 -33.67
N ASN A 220 7.85 -0.34 -33.15
CA ASN A 220 9.15 -0.64 -33.77
C ASN A 220 10.06 0.59 -33.95
N ASP A 221 9.98 1.55 -33.02
CA ASP A 221 10.75 2.79 -33.07
C ASP A 221 12.24 2.58 -32.79
N ILE A 222 12.58 1.59 -31.94
CA ILE A 222 13.96 1.21 -31.63
C ILE A 222 14.31 -0.12 -32.30
N GLY A 223 15.43 -0.13 -33.05
CA GLY A 223 15.92 -1.29 -33.77
C GLY A 223 15.14 -1.59 -35.05
N ASN A 224 14.33 -2.66 -35.01
CA ASN A 224 13.53 -3.21 -36.11
C ASN A 224 14.36 -3.70 -37.31
N SER A 225 15.44 -4.42 -37.03
CA SER A 225 16.27 -5.03 -38.08
C SER A 225 16.98 -6.29 -37.58
N THR A 226 18.11 -6.62 -38.21
CA THR A 226 18.74 -7.94 -38.13
C THR A 226 19.88 -8.08 -37.12
N THR A 227 20.16 -7.04 -36.32
CA THR A 227 21.22 -7.05 -35.29
C THR A 227 20.60 -6.94 -33.91
N ILE A 228 21.28 -7.48 -32.88
CA ILE A 228 20.80 -7.42 -31.49
C ILE A 228 20.46 -5.97 -31.13
N THR A 229 19.35 -5.79 -30.44
CA THR A 229 18.80 -4.48 -30.10
C THR A 229 18.57 -4.38 -28.60
N TYR A 230 18.93 -3.23 -28.03
CA TYR A 230 18.79 -2.91 -26.61
C TYR A 230 18.05 -1.58 -26.46
N GLY A 231 17.07 -1.54 -25.55
CA GLY A 231 16.58 -0.26 -25.03
C GLY A 231 17.66 0.39 -24.17
N ILE A 232 18.07 -0.29 -23.10
CA ILE A 232 19.21 0.10 -22.25
C ILE A 232 20.17 -1.08 -22.13
N TYR A 233 21.46 -0.82 -22.35
CA TYR A 233 22.54 -1.80 -22.15
C TYR A 233 23.65 -1.21 -21.28
N SER A 234 24.06 -1.95 -20.26
CA SER A 234 25.23 -1.67 -19.44
C SER A 234 26.13 -2.90 -19.43
N TYR A 235 27.43 -2.70 -19.66
CA TYR A 235 28.46 -3.73 -19.63
C TYR A 235 29.61 -3.30 -18.73
N GLY A 236 29.96 -4.14 -17.76
CA GLY A 236 31.09 -3.88 -16.87
C GLY A 236 30.89 -2.61 -16.04
N SER A 237 29.78 -2.55 -15.32
CA SER A 237 29.46 -1.45 -14.39
C SER A 237 29.45 -1.95 -12.93
N SER A 238 29.61 -1.02 -11.99
CA SER A 238 29.53 -1.29 -10.54
C SER A 238 28.73 -0.20 -9.85
N ASP A 239 27.88 -0.62 -8.92
CA ASP A 239 27.04 0.25 -8.10
C ASP A 239 26.19 1.21 -8.96
N ILE A 240 25.65 0.68 -10.06
CA ILE A 240 24.81 1.41 -11.03
C ILE A 240 23.39 1.57 -10.50
N GLU A 241 22.77 2.71 -10.82
CA GLU A 241 21.34 2.94 -10.58
C GLU A 241 20.59 3.15 -11.88
N ILE A 242 19.54 2.36 -12.12
CA ILE A 242 18.67 2.48 -13.30
C ILE A 242 17.22 2.57 -12.83
N TYR A 243 16.60 3.75 -12.90
CA TYR A 243 15.27 3.93 -12.33
C TYR A 243 14.34 4.93 -13.02
N ASN A 244 13.03 4.78 -12.83
CA ASN A 244 12.00 5.63 -13.43
C ASN A 244 12.10 5.72 -14.97
N ASN A 245 12.71 4.75 -15.65
CA ASN A 245 12.80 4.76 -17.11
C ASN A 245 11.56 4.11 -17.73
N ASN A 246 11.11 4.64 -18.86
CA ASN A 246 10.12 4.02 -19.73
C ASN A 246 10.81 3.49 -21.00
N ILE A 247 10.92 2.18 -21.14
CA ILE A 247 11.58 1.52 -22.27
C ILE A 247 10.52 0.80 -23.10
N ARG A 248 10.41 1.15 -24.38
CA ARG A 248 9.38 0.56 -25.24
C ARG A 248 9.68 0.48 -26.72
N ASN A 249 8.86 -0.30 -27.42
CA ASN A 249 8.87 -0.44 -28.88
C ASN A 249 10.23 -0.85 -29.43
N VAL A 250 10.88 -1.80 -28.74
CA VAL A 250 12.20 -2.34 -29.07
C VAL A 250 12.01 -3.64 -29.84
N THR A 251 12.40 -3.67 -31.11
CA THR A 251 12.06 -4.77 -32.02
C THR A 251 13.30 -5.36 -32.70
N VAL A 252 13.30 -6.67 -32.94
CA VAL A 252 14.19 -7.33 -33.93
C VAL A 252 13.40 -8.18 -34.92
N THR A 253 13.97 -8.43 -36.09
CA THR A 253 13.32 -9.18 -37.19
C THR A 253 14.15 -10.33 -37.74
N SER A 254 15.20 -10.76 -37.03
CA SER A 254 16.10 -11.86 -37.43
C SER A 254 16.39 -12.81 -36.26
N THR A 255 17.24 -13.81 -36.49
CA THR A 255 17.70 -14.79 -35.50
C THR A 255 18.68 -14.20 -34.47
N VAL A 256 18.24 -13.16 -33.76
CA VAL A 256 18.98 -12.46 -32.71
C VAL A 256 18.04 -12.15 -31.54
N LYS A 257 18.62 -11.87 -30.37
CA LYS A 257 17.87 -11.45 -29.18
C LYS A 257 17.49 -9.97 -29.23
N VAL A 258 16.46 -9.62 -28.49
CA VAL A 258 16.07 -8.25 -28.17
C VAL A 258 15.90 -8.09 -26.67
N TYR A 259 16.33 -6.94 -26.17
CA TYR A 259 16.35 -6.63 -24.76
C TYR A 259 15.70 -5.27 -24.50
N GLY A 260 14.77 -5.23 -23.54
CA GLY A 260 14.36 -3.96 -22.95
C GLY A 260 15.51 -3.35 -22.17
N LEU A 261 15.96 -4.06 -21.13
CA LEU A 261 17.08 -3.67 -20.28
C LEU A 261 18.04 -4.84 -20.10
N TYR A 262 19.33 -4.62 -20.36
CA TYR A 262 20.36 -5.63 -20.12
C TYR A 262 21.53 -5.05 -19.32
N VAL A 263 21.85 -5.65 -18.18
CA VAL A 263 23.04 -5.36 -17.40
C VAL A 263 23.94 -6.57 -17.41
N ASN A 264 25.17 -6.42 -17.93
CA ASN A 264 26.11 -7.51 -18.13
C ASN A 264 27.41 -7.27 -17.38
N LEU A 265 27.95 -8.34 -16.79
CA LEU A 265 29.14 -8.31 -15.94
C LEU A 265 29.02 -7.28 -14.80
N LEU A 266 27.86 -7.27 -14.14
CA LEU A 266 27.59 -6.38 -13.01
C LEU A 266 28.53 -6.70 -11.83
N LYS A 267 29.08 -5.65 -11.22
CA LYS A 267 29.95 -5.72 -10.04
C LYS A 267 29.40 -4.80 -8.94
N GLY A 268 30.03 -4.80 -7.77
CA GLY A 268 29.59 -3.97 -6.65
C GLY A 268 28.41 -4.59 -5.90
N THR A 269 28.03 -3.92 -4.82
CA THR A 269 27.02 -4.45 -3.87
C THR A 269 25.86 -3.49 -3.67
N ASN A 270 25.93 -2.28 -4.24
CA ASN A 270 24.89 -1.26 -4.14
C ASN A 270 24.27 -0.97 -5.52
N ASN A 271 24.01 -2.02 -6.32
CA ASN A 271 23.33 -1.88 -7.60
C ASN A 271 21.81 -1.85 -7.41
N LYS A 272 21.13 -0.93 -8.09
CA LYS A 272 19.67 -0.77 -7.97
C LYS A 272 19.01 -0.59 -9.32
N ILE A 273 17.98 -1.37 -9.59
CA ILE A 273 17.16 -1.27 -10.81
C ILE A 273 15.69 -1.20 -10.38
N TYR A 274 15.09 -0.01 -10.40
CA TYR A 274 13.78 0.16 -9.78
C TYR A 274 12.85 1.14 -10.46
N ASN A 275 11.55 0.98 -10.23
CA ASN A 275 10.51 1.87 -10.79
C ASN A 275 10.56 2.00 -12.33
N ASN A 276 11.14 1.05 -13.06
CA ASN A 276 11.17 1.10 -14.52
C ASN A 276 9.89 0.49 -15.09
N THR A 277 9.37 1.08 -16.16
CA THR A 277 8.33 0.47 -16.99
C THR A 277 8.98 -0.02 -18.29
N ILE A 278 8.91 -1.32 -18.55
CA ILE A 278 9.51 -1.95 -19.73
C ILE A 278 8.40 -2.67 -20.51
N HIS A 279 8.14 -2.25 -21.74
CA HIS A 279 7.05 -2.84 -22.50
C HIS A 279 7.24 -2.86 -24.01
N ASP A 280 6.41 -3.58 -24.75
CA ASP A 280 6.48 -3.70 -26.22
C ASP A 280 7.88 -4.12 -26.71
N ILE A 281 8.44 -5.14 -26.07
CA ILE A 281 9.75 -5.73 -26.41
C ILE A 281 9.49 -6.98 -27.22
N LYS A 282 9.93 -7.00 -28.49
CA LYS A 282 9.48 -8.06 -29.39
C LYS A 282 10.45 -8.52 -30.45
N THR A 283 10.28 -9.77 -30.83
CA THR A 283 10.81 -10.29 -32.08
C THR A 283 9.69 -10.69 -33.02
N THR A 284 9.80 -10.31 -34.29
CA THR A 284 8.88 -10.78 -35.33
C THR A 284 9.38 -12.05 -36.04
N HIS A 285 10.48 -12.64 -35.57
CA HIS A 285 11.09 -13.81 -36.20
C HIS A 285 10.57 -15.12 -35.58
N TYR A 286 10.49 -16.18 -36.39
CA TYR A 286 9.95 -17.50 -36.01
C TYR A 286 11.01 -18.47 -35.45
N ALA A 287 12.18 -18.03 -35.00
CA ALA A 287 13.27 -18.95 -34.64
C ALA A 287 13.49 -18.94 -33.14
N TYR A 288 13.75 -20.13 -32.56
CA TYR A 288 14.01 -20.28 -31.13
C TYR A 288 15.28 -19.54 -30.63
N THR A 289 16.16 -19.12 -31.54
CA THR A 289 17.33 -18.28 -31.22
C THR A 289 17.01 -16.79 -31.18
N SER A 290 15.81 -16.40 -31.63
CA SER A 290 15.29 -15.06 -31.43
C SER A 290 14.49 -15.02 -30.14
N VAL A 291 14.89 -14.16 -29.22
CA VAL A 291 14.37 -14.19 -27.84
C VAL A 291 14.00 -12.78 -27.43
N ALA A 292 12.78 -12.60 -26.93
CA ALA A 292 12.32 -11.35 -26.36
C ALA A 292 12.53 -11.35 -24.83
N ILE A 293 13.28 -10.37 -24.33
CA ILE A 293 13.69 -10.31 -22.93
C ILE A 293 13.35 -8.92 -22.39
N GLY A 294 12.46 -8.84 -21.39
CA GLY A 294 12.13 -7.59 -20.71
C GLY A 294 13.35 -7.03 -19.99
N MET A 295 13.89 -7.80 -19.06
CA MET A 295 15.08 -7.46 -18.28
C MET A 295 16.01 -8.66 -18.11
N GLU A 296 17.31 -8.47 -18.32
CA GLU A 296 18.34 -9.44 -17.91
C GLU A 296 19.42 -8.76 -17.05
N VAL A 297 19.78 -9.41 -15.95
CA VAL A 297 20.94 -9.05 -15.13
C VAL A 297 21.90 -10.24 -15.07
N PHE A 298 23.05 -10.09 -15.72
CA PHE A 298 24.17 -11.00 -15.61
C PHE A 298 25.20 -10.43 -14.62
N GLY A 299 25.26 -11.02 -13.43
CA GLY A 299 26.18 -10.59 -12.38
C GLY A 299 27.50 -11.33 -12.37
N TYR A 300 28.57 -10.65 -11.93
CA TYR A 300 29.82 -11.30 -11.58
C TYR A 300 29.72 -11.92 -10.17
N PRO A 301 30.46 -13.00 -9.84
CA PRO A 301 30.52 -13.52 -8.47
C PRO A 301 30.75 -12.44 -7.42
N SER A 302 30.02 -12.52 -6.30
CA SER A 302 30.05 -11.57 -5.19
C SER A 302 29.47 -10.17 -5.47
N SER A 303 28.73 -10.00 -6.58
CA SER A 303 27.92 -8.79 -6.80
C SER A 303 26.52 -8.94 -6.18
N THR A 304 25.89 -7.82 -5.84
CA THR A 304 24.50 -7.78 -5.35
C THR A 304 23.70 -6.75 -6.14
N VAL A 305 22.45 -7.08 -6.45
CA VAL A 305 21.50 -6.17 -7.10
C VAL A 305 20.15 -6.20 -6.42
N GLU A 306 19.59 -5.02 -6.17
CA GLU A 306 18.19 -4.84 -5.76
C GLU A 306 17.36 -4.45 -6.99
N VAL A 307 16.34 -5.24 -7.29
CA VAL A 307 15.43 -5.02 -8.42
C VAL A 307 14.01 -4.91 -7.89
N TYR A 308 13.41 -3.72 -7.90
CA TYR A 308 12.11 -3.54 -7.26
C TYR A 308 11.18 -2.55 -7.93
N ASN A 309 9.87 -2.69 -7.70
CA ASN A 309 8.84 -1.81 -8.27
C ASN A 309 8.90 -1.69 -9.81
N ASN A 310 9.48 -2.64 -10.54
CA ASN A 310 9.48 -2.58 -12.01
C ASN A 310 8.17 -3.17 -12.55
N SER A 311 7.63 -2.55 -13.61
CA SER A 311 6.45 -3.02 -14.33
C SER A 311 6.85 -3.47 -15.73
N ILE A 312 6.67 -4.76 -16.04
CA ILE A 312 7.10 -5.37 -17.31
C ILE A 312 5.90 -6.05 -17.99
N TYR A 313 5.59 -5.67 -19.23
CA TYR A 313 4.47 -6.24 -20.00
C TYR A 313 4.70 -6.16 -21.52
N GLY A 314 3.80 -6.70 -22.34
CA GLY A 314 3.88 -6.56 -23.80
C GLY A 314 5.15 -7.17 -24.41
N LEU A 315 5.54 -8.35 -23.94
CA LEU A 315 6.66 -9.10 -24.50
C LEU A 315 6.14 -10.04 -25.59
N GLU A 316 6.66 -9.93 -26.81
CA GLU A 316 6.12 -10.68 -27.95
C GLU A 316 7.15 -11.51 -28.72
N HIS A 317 6.76 -12.70 -29.17
CA HIS A 317 7.55 -13.54 -30.07
C HIS A 317 6.75 -13.99 -31.29
N GLY A 318 7.29 -13.77 -32.49
CA GLY A 318 6.59 -14.03 -33.75
C GLY A 318 6.37 -15.50 -34.10
N THR A 319 6.52 -16.47 -33.20
CA THR A 319 6.35 -17.89 -33.56
C THR A 319 4.90 -18.19 -33.90
N THR A 320 4.68 -19.10 -34.84
CA THR A 320 3.33 -19.59 -35.22
C THR A 320 3.21 -21.10 -35.03
N ILE A 321 4.22 -21.70 -34.40
CA ILE A 321 4.27 -23.13 -34.08
C ILE A 321 4.77 -23.34 -32.65
N PRO A 322 4.34 -24.43 -32.00
CA PRO A 322 4.88 -24.93 -30.73
C PRO A 322 6.42 -24.83 -30.59
N MET A 323 6.92 -24.12 -29.59
CA MET A 323 8.36 -23.98 -29.29
C MET A 323 8.74 -24.45 -27.89
N SER A 324 9.36 -25.63 -27.78
CA SER A 324 9.79 -26.20 -26.49
C SER A 324 10.95 -25.46 -25.82
N THR A 325 11.65 -24.60 -26.54
CA THR A 325 12.67 -23.71 -25.97
C THR A 325 11.99 -22.41 -25.56
N THR A 326 12.28 -21.94 -24.35
CA THR A 326 11.75 -20.65 -23.87
C THR A 326 12.30 -19.51 -24.72
N VAL A 327 11.39 -18.69 -25.25
CA VAL A 327 11.69 -17.60 -26.19
C VAL A 327 11.20 -16.24 -25.71
N ILE A 328 10.48 -16.20 -24.60
CA ILE A 328 10.03 -14.97 -23.94
C ILE A 328 10.40 -15.02 -22.46
N TYR A 329 11.09 -13.99 -21.99
CA TYR A 329 11.52 -13.86 -20.60
C TYR A 329 11.12 -12.49 -20.04
N GLY A 330 10.42 -12.47 -18.92
CA GLY A 330 10.13 -11.25 -18.17
C GLY A 330 11.40 -10.65 -17.55
N ILE A 331 11.88 -11.31 -16.51
CA ILE A 331 13.11 -10.98 -15.78
C ILE A 331 14.04 -12.20 -15.78
N VAL A 332 15.32 -11.97 -16.07
CA VAL A 332 16.37 -12.99 -16.04
C VAL A 332 17.45 -12.59 -15.05
N LEU A 333 17.77 -13.48 -14.11
CA LEU A 333 19.00 -13.43 -13.33
C LEU A 333 19.94 -14.54 -13.80
N SER A 334 21.15 -14.16 -14.21
CA SER A 334 22.20 -15.06 -14.65
C SER A 334 23.56 -14.65 -14.07
N GLY A 335 24.56 -15.56 -14.12
CA GLY A 335 25.89 -15.28 -13.58
C GLY A 335 25.99 -15.45 -12.05
N GLY A 336 26.97 -14.83 -11.39
CA GLY A 336 27.31 -15.09 -9.98
C GLY A 336 26.75 -14.11 -8.94
N SER A 337 25.83 -13.22 -9.30
CA SER A 337 25.25 -12.22 -8.39
C SER A 337 24.29 -12.83 -7.37
N GLN A 338 24.19 -12.18 -6.20
CA GLN A 338 22.99 -12.21 -5.37
C GLN A 338 21.94 -11.23 -5.96
N GLY A 339 20.74 -11.72 -6.23
CA GLY A 339 19.63 -10.92 -6.75
C GLY A 339 18.47 -10.85 -5.77
N ASN A 340 18.11 -9.64 -5.37
CA ASN A 340 17.01 -9.36 -4.46
C ASN A 340 15.88 -8.69 -5.26
N PHE A 341 14.79 -9.41 -5.47
CA PHE A 341 13.67 -8.94 -6.29
C PHE A 341 12.44 -8.73 -5.42
N TYR A 342 11.98 -7.48 -5.36
CA TYR A 342 10.87 -7.10 -4.50
C TYR A 342 9.80 -6.33 -5.26
N PHE A 343 8.52 -6.60 -5.05
CA PHE A 343 7.46 -5.73 -5.56
C PHE A 343 7.52 -5.50 -7.08
N ASN A 344 8.04 -6.43 -7.89
CA ASN A 344 7.97 -6.29 -9.35
C ASN A 344 6.63 -6.83 -9.85
N SER A 345 6.08 -6.26 -10.92
CA SER A 345 4.92 -6.78 -11.63
C SER A 345 5.33 -7.16 -13.04
N VAL A 346 5.22 -8.45 -13.37
CA VAL A 346 5.48 -8.98 -14.71
C VAL A 346 4.20 -9.59 -15.24
N ASN A 347 3.82 -9.19 -16.45
CA ASN A 347 2.71 -9.76 -17.20
C ASN A 347 3.20 -10.27 -18.56
N ILE A 348 3.07 -11.57 -18.81
CA ILE A 348 3.22 -12.15 -20.15
C ILE A 348 1.85 -12.63 -20.61
N ASN A 349 1.39 -12.15 -21.76
CA ASN A 349 0.08 -12.46 -22.32
C ASN A 349 0.21 -12.76 -23.81
N GLU A 350 0.51 -14.01 -24.14
CA GLU A 350 0.80 -14.49 -25.49
C GLU A 350 -0.13 -15.61 -25.95
N ASP A 351 -0.04 -15.98 -27.23
CA ASP A 351 -0.72 -17.14 -27.76
C ASP A 351 -0.17 -18.48 -27.20
N GLU A 352 -0.71 -19.61 -27.67
CA GLU A 352 -0.36 -20.94 -27.19
C GLU A 352 1.05 -21.41 -27.59
N PHE A 353 1.71 -20.77 -28.56
CA PHE A 353 2.89 -21.31 -29.24
C PHE A 353 4.25 -21.06 -28.55
N PRO A 354 4.57 -19.86 -28.02
CA PRO A 354 5.86 -19.63 -27.39
C PRO A 354 5.88 -20.20 -25.97
N SER A 355 6.98 -20.90 -25.63
CA SER A 355 7.32 -21.10 -24.22
C SER A 355 7.78 -19.77 -23.62
N SER A 356 7.22 -19.42 -22.46
CA SER A 356 7.45 -18.15 -21.78
C SER A 356 7.65 -18.32 -20.27
N VAL A 357 8.39 -17.40 -19.67
CA VAL A 357 8.68 -17.37 -18.23
C VAL A 357 8.69 -15.93 -17.69
N CYS A 358 7.97 -15.67 -16.61
CA CYS A 358 7.96 -14.33 -16.00
C CYS A 358 9.27 -14.04 -15.26
N PHE A 359 9.79 -15.00 -14.49
CA PHE A 359 11.08 -14.90 -13.82
C PHE A 359 11.95 -16.15 -14.03
N TYR A 360 13.14 -15.96 -14.59
CA TYR A 360 14.11 -17.02 -14.85
C TYR A 360 15.38 -16.81 -14.05
N SER A 361 15.80 -17.82 -13.31
CA SER A 361 17.02 -17.82 -12.51
C SER A 361 17.95 -18.97 -12.90
N HIS A 362 19.17 -18.61 -13.28
CA HIS A 362 20.27 -19.54 -13.49
C HIS A 362 21.61 -18.95 -13.00
N PRO A 363 21.74 -18.68 -11.70
CA PRO A 363 23.00 -18.22 -11.15
C PRO A 363 24.04 -19.34 -11.16
N THR A 364 25.30 -18.97 -11.36
CA THR A 364 26.47 -19.84 -11.26
C THR A 364 27.20 -19.60 -9.94
N GLY A 365 27.77 -20.65 -9.34
CA GLY A 365 28.52 -20.52 -8.08
C GLY A 365 27.64 -20.24 -6.86
N THR A 366 27.99 -19.24 -6.05
CA THR A 366 27.33 -18.92 -4.76
C THR A 366 26.21 -17.87 -4.88
N GLY A 367 25.74 -17.57 -6.09
CA GLY A 367 24.64 -16.61 -6.29
C GLY A 367 23.37 -17.06 -5.57
N ALA A 368 22.74 -16.13 -4.84
CA ALA A 368 21.48 -16.36 -4.13
C ALA A 368 20.36 -15.53 -4.74
N VAL A 369 19.12 -16.01 -4.65
CA VAL A 369 17.94 -15.30 -5.13
C VAL A 369 16.95 -15.13 -3.99
N GLU A 370 16.54 -13.90 -3.75
CA GLU A 370 15.42 -13.58 -2.88
C GLU A 370 14.27 -13.00 -3.70
N LEU A 371 13.10 -13.62 -3.63
CA LEU A 371 11.87 -13.14 -4.27
C LEU A 371 10.82 -12.89 -3.18
N LYS A 372 10.40 -11.63 -3.01
CA LYS A 372 9.25 -11.30 -2.15
C LYS A 372 8.33 -10.27 -2.79
N ASN A 373 7.03 -10.42 -2.59
CA ASN A 373 6.02 -9.48 -3.06
C ASN A 373 6.02 -9.23 -4.57
N ASN A 374 6.50 -10.15 -5.40
CA ASN A 374 6.44 -9.98 -6.86
C ASN A 374 5.14 -10.59 -7.40
N ILE A 375 4.52 -9.92 -8.37
CA ILE A 375 3.51 -10.54 -9.24
C ILE A 375 4.23 -11.08 -10.47
N PHE A 376 4.21 -12.39 -10.63
CA PHE A 376 4.67 -13.08 -11.84
C PHE A 376 3.46 -13.74 -12.49
N ALA A 377 2.78 -12.98 -13.35
CA ALA A 377 1.54 -13.39 -13.98
C ALA A 377 1.75 -13.74 -15.46
N ASN A 378 1.49 -15.01 -15.79
CA ASN A 378 1.53 -15.51 -17.15
C ASN A 378 0.09 -15.80 -17.61
N PHE A 379 -0.49 -14.87 -18.36
CA PHE A 379 -1.82 -14.96 -18.95
C PHE A 379 -1.83 -15.64 -20.33
N SER A 380 -0.68 -16.14 -20.81
CA SER A 380 -0.59 -16.74 -22.14
C SER A 380 -1.49 -17.99 -22.27
N LEU A 381 -2.09 -18.19 -23.44
CA LEU A 381 -3.07 -19.27 -23.68
C LEU A 381 -2.48 -20.67 -23.42
N ASP A 382 -3.22 -21.61 -22.83
CA ASP A 382 -2.72 -22.99 -22.64
C ASP A 382 -2.42 -23.68 -23.98
N GLY A 383 -1.45 -24.59 -23.98
CA GLY A 383 -0.97 -25.26 -25.19
C GLY A 383 -0.14 -26.51 -24.90
N SER A 384 0.48 -27.07 -25.95
CA SER A 384 1.33 -28.26 -25.84
C SER A 384 2.74 -28.00 -25.29
N ILE A 385 3.01 -26.79 -24.80
CA ILE A 385 4.33 -26.26 -24.48
C ILE A 385 4.36 -25.70 -23.09
N SER A 386 5.49 -25.87 -22.41
CA SER A 386 5.63 -25.43 -21.03
C SER A 386 5.76 -23.91 -20.92
N LYS A 387 4.96 -23.36 -20.00
CA LYS A 387 4.95 -21.95 -19.57
C LYS A 387 5.10 -21.90 -18.07
N TYR A 388 5.68 -20.79 -17.59
CA TYR A 388 6.11 -20.67 -16.21
C TYR A 388 5.82 -19.27 -15.64
N CYS A 389 5.42 -19.21 -14.37
CA CYS A 389 5.59 -17.99 -13.58
C CYS A 389 7.07 -17.84 -13.22
N ILE A 390 7.63 -18.87 -12.58
CA ILE A 390 9.05 -18.90 -12.18
C ILE A 390 9.78 -20.13 -12.72
N TYR A 391 11.05 -19.97 -13.07
CA TYR A 391 11.94 -21.07 -13.46
C TYR A 391 13.27 -20.93 -12.75
N ILE A 392 13.54 -21.83 -11.80
CA ILE A 392 14.76 -21.83 -10.98
C ILE A 392 15.61 -23.03 -11.36
N SER A 393 16.83 -22.77 -11.83
CA SER A 393 17.79 -23.81 -12.26
C SER A 393 19.15 -23.74 -11.60
N GLY A 394 19.31 -22.85 -10.60
CA GLY A 394 20.50 -22.72 -9.78
C GLY A 394 20.31 -21.72 -8.63
N GLY A 395 21.24 -21.73 -7.67
CA GLY A 395 21.31 -20.78 -6.56
C GLY A 395 20.60 -21.21 -5.28
N THR A 396 20.93 -20.56 -4.16
CA THR A 396 20.21 -20.70 -2.88
C THR A 396 19.05 -19.71 -2.87
N THR A 397 17.84 -20.17 -2.57
CA THR A 397 16.61 -19.41 -2.78
C THR A 397 15.88 -19.12 -1.48
N SER A 398 15.48 -17.86 -1.27
CA SER A 398 14.46 -17.46 -0.29
C SER A 398 13.28 -16.90 -1.06
N LEU A 399 12.20 -17.66 -1.14
CA LEU A 399 11.02 -17.34 -1.94
C LEU A 399 9.82 -17.35 -1.00
N ASP A 400 9.14 -16.22 -0.86
CA ASP A 400 7.91 -16.11 -0.08
C ASP A 400 7.10 -14.86 -0.43
N TYR A 401 5.82 -14.81 -0.10
CA TYR A 401 4.93 -13.66 -0.33
C TYR A 401 4.84 -13.18 -1.79
N ASN A 402 5.02 -14.04 -2.78
CA ASN A 402 4.83 -13.69 -4.19
C ASN A 402 3.40 -14.03 -4.66
N ASP A 403 3.05 -13.62 -5.86
CA ASP A 403 1.89 -14.12 -6.59
C ASP A 403 2.36 -14.79 -7.88
N TYR A 404 2.14 -16.11 -7.97
CA TYR A 404 2.48 -16.91 -9.14
C TYR A 404 1.20 -17.26 -9.90
N TYR A 405 0.69 -16.31 -10.66
CA TYR A 405 -0.53 -16.50 -11.41
C TYR A 405 -0.27 -17.08 -12.81
N ILE A 406 -0.86 -18.24 -13.07
CA ILE A 406 -0.97 -18.81 -14.42
C ILE A 406 -2.28 -19.59 -14.48
N SER A 407 -3.03 -19.46 -15.57
CA SER A 407 -4.29 -20.19 -15.72
C SER A 407 -4.04 -21.70 -15.72
N THR A 408 -4.95 -22.48 -15.14
CA THR A 408 -4.86 -23.94 -15.14
C THR A 408 -4.76 -24.47 -16.57
N GLY A 409 -3.78 -25.33 -16.83
CA GLY A 409 -3.51 -25.89 -18.14
C GLY A 409 -2.61 -27.12 -18.05
N ILE A 410 -2.45 -27.85 -19.15
CA ILE A 410 -1.67 -29.11 -19.15
C ILE A 410 -0.18 -28.82 -18.96
N ASN A 411 0.32 -27.73 -19.54
CA ASN A 411 1.73 -27.34 -19.51
C ASN A 411 1.95 -25.95 -18.91
N ASN A 412 0.93 -25.42 -18.23
CA ASN A 412 1.01 -24.18 -17.48
C ASN A 412 1.48 -24.48 -16.07
N ASN A 413 2.75 -24.18 -15.79
CA ASN A 413 3.40 -24.49 -14.54
C ASN A 413 3.52 -23.23 -13.68
N VAL A 414 3.12 -23.31 -12.41
CA VAL A 414 3.44 -22.27 -11.43
C VAL A 414 4.95 -22.11 -11.28
N GLY A 415 5.70 -23.22 -11.31
CA GLY A 415 7.15 -23.15 -11.18
C GLY A 415 7.93 -24.34 -11.74
N TYR A 416 9.23 -24.13 -11.94
CA TYR A 416 10.21 -25.19 -12.19
C TYR A 416 11.34 -25.14 -11.17
N LEU A 417 11.64 -26.28 -10.54
CA LEU A 417 12.85 -26.51 -9.74
C LEU A 417 13.17 -28.01 -9.74
N ASN A 418 14.18 -28.43 -10.51
CA ASN A 418 14.50 -29.86 -10.77
C ASN A 418 13.33 -30.69 -11.33
N GLY A 419 12.27 -30.03 -11.80
CA GLY A 419 11.02 -30.63 -12.21
C GLY A 419 9.94 -29.56 -12.38
N ASN A 420 8.90 -29.89 -13.14
CA ASN A 420 7.74 -29.02 -13.37
C ASN A 420 6.72 -29.16 -12.23
N TYR A 421 6.19 -28.03 -11.76
CA TYR A 421 5.10 -27.97 -10.78
C TYR A 421 3.91 -27.22 -11.37
N LEU A 422 2.79 -27.92 -11.55
CA LEU A 422 1.59 -27.35 -12.17
C LEU A 422 0.88 -26.36 -11.24
N THR A 423 0.72 -26.72 -9.97
CA THR A 423 0.00 -25.89 -9.00
C THR A 423 0.93 -25.33 -7.92
N LEU A 424 0.48 -24.27 -7.25
CA LEU A 424 1.19 -23.72 -6.09
C LEU A 424 1.29 -24.74 -4.95
N THR A 425 0.25 -25.55 -4.72
CA THR A 425 0.28 -26.62 -3.72
C THR A 425 1.37 -27.64 -4.01
N ASP A 426 1.52 -28.04 -5.28
CA ASP A 426 2.59 -28.96 -5.69
C ASP A 426 3.96 -28.32 -5.49
N TRP A 427 4.10 -27.03 -5.85
CA TRP A 427 5.31 -26.25 -5.65
C TRP A 427 5.72 -26.17 -4.18
N GLN A 428 4.81 -25.77 -3.29
CA GLN A 428 5.05 -25.65 -1.85
C GLN A 428 5.43 -27.00 -1.24
N THR A 429 4.71 -28.07 -1.61
CA THR A 429 4.98 -29.43 -1.11
C THR A 429 6.33 -29.95 -1.60
N GLY A 430 6.65 -29.71 -2.87
CA GLY A 430 7.87 -30.23 -3.48
C GLY A 430 9.14 -29.47 -3.10
N THR A 431 9.02 -28.19 -2.79
CA THR A 431 10.18 -27.31 -2.55
C THR A 431 10.35 -26.89 -1.09
N ASN A 432 9.28 -26.89 -0.28
CA ASN A 432 9.20 -26.28 1.05
C ASN A 432 9.47 -24.76 1.09
N PHE A 433 9.35 -24.07 -0.05
CA PHE A 433 9.39 -22.61 -0.14
C PHE A 433 7.98 -22.02 -0.23
N ASP A 434 7.89 -20.70 -0.30
CA ASP A 434 6.69 -19.97 -0.73
C ASP A 434 5.46 -20.21 0.16
N THR A 435 5.64 -20.28 1.49
CA THR A 435 4.57 -20.58 2.46
C THR A 435 3.41 -19.59 2.43
N HIS A 436 3.68 -18.30 2.20
CA HIS A 436 2.70 -17.22 2.14
C HIS A 436 2.44 -16.72 0.71
N THR A 437 3.13 -17.28 -0.28
CA THR A 437 2.87 -16.99 -1.70
C THR A 437 1.47 -17.46 -2.08
N ILE A 438 0.85 -16.72 -2.99
CA ILE A 438 -0.47 -17.02 -3.55
C ILE A 438 -0.38 -17.33 -5.05
N SER A 439 -1.46 -17.86 -5.61
CA SER A 439 -1.63 -18.07 -7.04
C SER A 439 -3.06 -17.69 -7.38
N ALA A 440 -3.27 -16.41 -7.67
CA ALA A 440 -4.60 -15.86 -7.91
C ALA A 440 -4.51 -14.75 -8.96
N ASP A 441 -5.58 -14.53 -9.73
CA ASP A 441 -5.55 -13.49 -10.77
C ASP A 441 -5.30 -12.13 -10.10
N PRO A 442 -4.23 -11.40 -10.45
CA PRO A 442 -3.92 -10.11 -9.85
C PRO A 442 -4.94 -9.03 -10.21
N LEU A 443 -5.89 -9.29 -11.10
CA LEU A 443 -6.94 -8.36 -11.55
C LEU A 443 -6.35 -7.02 -12.00
N PHE A 444 -5.35 -7.08 -12.89
CA PHE A 444 -4.78 -5.88 -13.49
C PHE A 444 -5.85 -5.04 -14.20
N THR A 445 -5.71 -3.72 -14.14
CA THR A 445 -6.65 -2.78 -14.80
C THR A 445 -6.80 -3.09 -16.29
N THR A 446 -5.69 -3.40 -16.98
CA THR A 446 -5.65 -3.96 -18.34
C THR A 446 -4.35 -4.77 -18.52
N PRO A 447 -4.17 -5.56 -19.61
CA PRO A 447 -2.90 -6.23 -19.88
C PRO A 447 -1.67 -5.30 -20.01
N THR A 448 -1.88 -4.01 -20.28
CA THR A 448 -0.82 -2.99 -20.42
C THR A 448 -0.80 -1.96 -19.29
N ASN A 449 -1.65 -2.14 -18.27
CA ASN A 449 -1.66 -1.32 -17.06
C ASN A 449 -1.79 -2.27 -15.86
N LEU A 450 -0.64 -2.55 -15.23
CA LEU A 450 -0.50 -3.55 -14.19
C LEU A 450 -0.88 -3.06 -12.78
N LEU A 451 -1.55 -1.90 -12.68
CA LEU A 451 -2.20 -1.48 -11.43
C LEU A 451 -3.35 -2.45 -11.10
N PRO A 452 -3.32 -3.16 -9.95
CA PRO A 452 -4.42 -4.03 -9.54
C PRO A 452 -5.71 -3.24 -9.30
N LEU A 453 -6.85 -3.80 -9.68
CA LEU A 453 -8.17 -3.26 -9.37
C LEU A 453 -8.51 -3.45 -7.88
N LEU A 454 -9.43 -2.63 -7.35
CA LEU A 454 -10.00 -2.85 -6.02
C LEU A 454 -10.63 -4.24 -5.94
N GLY A 455 -10.37 -4.96 -4.84
CA GLY A 455 -10.79 -6.35 -4.66
C GLY A 455 -9.80 -7.39 -5.20
N SER A 456 -8.68 -6.96 -5.78
CA SER A 456 -7.60 -7.87 -6.16
C SER A 456 -7.05 -8.65 -4.97
N PRO A 457 -6.81 -9.97 -5.11
CA PRO A 457 -6.28 -10.82 -4.05
C PRO A 457 -4.85 -10.48 -3.64
N VAL A 458 -4.13 -9.67 -4.42
CA VAL A 458 -2.75 -9.25 -4.13
C VAL A 458 -2.67 -8.05 -3.17
N ILE A 459 -3.81 -7.42 -2.85
CA ILE A 459 -3.89 -6.24 -1.99
C ILE A 459 -3.88 -6.67 -0.52
N GLY A 460 -3.02 -6.05 0.29
CA GLY A 460 -3.07 -6.24 1.75
C GLY A 460 -2.47 -7.55 2.25
N VAL A 461 -1.72 -8.27 1.42
CA VAL A 461 -1.21 -9.63 1.73
C VAL A 461 0.31 -9.77 1.59
N GLY A 462 1.03 -8.70 1.20
CA GLY A 462 2.48 -8.70 1.09
C GLY A 462 3.20 -8.52 2.43
N MET A 463 4.52 -8.65 2.39
CA MET A 463 5.45 -8.46 3.50
C MET A 463 6.15 -7.09 3.39
N PRO A 464 6.16 -6.22 4.42
CA PRO A 464 6.95 -4.99 4.39
C PRO A 464 8.45 -5.26 4.16
N ILE A 465 9.07 -4.57 3.21
CA ILE A 465 10.51 -4.65 2.95
C ILE A 465 11.18 -3.35 3.38
N SER A 466 12.14 -3.45 4.31
CA SER A 466 12.88 -2.29 4.82
C SER A 466 13.57 -1.54 3.67
N GLY A 467 13.39 -0.23 3.61
CA GLY A 467 13.98 0.64 2.58
C GLY A 467 13.11 0.85 1.33
N ILE A 468 12.05 0.06 1.12
CA ILE A 468 11.12 0.22 0.00
C ILE A 468 9.77 0.70 0.56
N THR A 469 9.63 2.01 0.69
CA THR A 469 8.48 2.65 1.37
C THR A 469 7.42 3.20 0.43
N THR A 470 7.74 3.32 -0.87
CA THR A 470 6.80 3.77 -1.90
C THR A 470 6.75 2.78 -3.07
N ASP A 471 5.67 2.82 -3.83
CA ASP A 471 5.50 2.08 -5.08
C ASP A 471 6.09 2.82 -6.29
N ILE A 472 5.84 2.31 -7.51
CA ILE A 472 6.35 2.88 -8.78
C ILE A 472 5.83 4.30 -9.08
N VAL A 473 4.66 4.69 -8.56
CA VAL A 473 4.06 6.03 -8.77
C VAL A 473 4.23 6.95 -7.56
N GLY A 474 4.91 6.49 -6.51
CA GLY A 474 5.20 7.26 -5.29
C GLY A 474 4.14 7.13 -4.20
N THR A 475 3.18 6.20 -4.32
CA THR A 475 2.21 5.89 -3.26
C THR A 475 2.92 5.21 -2.09
N MET A 476 2.65 5.66 -0.86
CA MET A 476 3.19 5.03 0.35
C MET A 476 2.65 3.61 0.52
N ARG A 477 3.56 2.65 0.75
CA ARG A 477 3.21 1.26 1.03
C ARG A 477 2.69 1.08 2.46
N SER A 478 1.74 0.16 2.65
CA SER A 478 1.31 -0.26 3.98
C SER A 478 2.50 -0.77 4.79
N LEU A 479 2.62 -0.29 6.04
CA LEU A 479 3.73 -0.64 6.93
C LEU A 479 3.61 -2.05 7.52
N THR A 480 2.46 -2.69 7.37
CA THR A 480 2.17 -4.03 7.92
C THR A 480 1.79 -5.04 6.85
N THR A 481 1.12 -4.58 5.78
CA THR A 481 0.47 -5.44 4.79
C THR A 481 0.47 -4.78 3.40
N PRO A 482 1.62 -4.56 2.76
CA PRO A 482 1.69 -3.93 1.44
C PRO A 482 1.00 -4.76 0.36
N THR A 483 0.67 -4.13 -0.76
CA THR A 483 0.22 -4.84 -1.98
C THR A 483 1.41 -5.58 -2.61
N ILE A 484 1.23 -6.84 -2.96
CA ILE A 484 2.20 -7.59 -3.79
C ILE A 484 2.22 -6.94 -5.18
N GLY A 485 3.40 -6.67 -5.74
CA GLY A 485 3.60 -6.05 -7.06
C GLY A 485 4.06 -4.59 -7.02
N ALA A 486 4.23 -4.01 -8.21
CA ALA A 486 4.86 -2.70 -8.43
C ALA A 486 4.03 -1.50 -7.98
N TYR A 487 2.75 -1.72 -7.70
CA TYR A 487 1.78 -0.69 -7.33
C TYR A 487 1.22 -0.99 -5.94
N GLU A 488 1.10 0.05 -5.12
CA GLU A 488 0.36 -0.03 -3.87
C GLU A 488 -1.08 0.40 -4.11
N VAL A 489 -2.01 -0.44 -3.67
CA VAL A 489 -3.44 -0.09 -3.64
C VAL A 489 -3.86 -0.08 -2.18
N ALA A 490 -4.28 1.09 -1.69
CA ALA A 490 -4.79 1.20 -0.33
C ALA A 490 -5.94 0.20 -0.13
N SER A 491 -5.79 -0.74 0.80
CA SER A 491 -6.85 -1.67 1.15
C SER A 491 -8.01 -0.88 1.76
N VAL A 492 -9.14 -0.80 1.06
CA VAL A 492 -10.39 -0.30 1.65
C VAL A 492 -10.98 -1.44 2.49
N PRO A 493 -11.29 -1.22 3.78
CA PRO A 493 -11.96 -2.24 4.57
C PRO A 493 -13.28 -2.68 3.89
N ILE A 494 -13.52 -3.98 3.81
CA ILE A 494 -14.74 -4.51 3.17
C ILE A 494 -15.90 -4.32 4.13
N VAL A 495 -16.92 -3.54 3.75
CA VAL A 495 -18.12 -3.38 4.57
C VAL A 495 -19.04 -4.58 4.40
N LEU A 496 -19.32 -5.30 5.47
CA LEU A 496 -20.26 -6.43 5.52
C LEU A 496 -21.40 -6.12 6.48
N ILE A 497 -22.62 -6.35 6.01
CA ILE A 497 -23.84 -6.07 6.78
C ILE A 497 -24.46 -7.40 7.21
N TRP A 498 -24.73 -7.54 8.51
CA TRP A 498 -25.50 -8.66 9.05
C TRP A 498 -26.97 -8.53 8.61
N THR A 499 -27.52 -9.60 8.06
CA THR A 499 -28.92 -9.68 7.64
C THR A 499 -29.77 -10.50 8.61
N GLY A 500 -29.17 -11.47 9.30
CA GLY A 500 -29.87 -12.38 10.22
C GLY A 500 -30.96 -13.21 9.54
N ALA A 501 -30.86 -13.41 8.22
CA ALA A 501 -31.94 -13.98 7.42
C ALA A 501 -32.24 -15.46 7.71
N VAL A 502 -31.28 -16.20 8.27
CA VAL A 502 -31.40 -17.65 8.51
C VAL A 502 -31.51 -17.94 10.00
N ASP A 503 -30.52 -17.53 10.79
CA ASP A 503 -30.40 -17.81 12.21
C ASP A 503 -29.45 -16.80 12.90
N SER A 504 -29.03 -17.09 14.13
CA SER A 504 -28.11 -16.24 14.90
C SER A 504 -26.63 -16.64 14.74
N GLU A 505 -26.28 -17.66 13.95
CA GLU A 505 -24.91 -18.17 13.90
C GLU A 505 -24.00 -17.28 13.04
N TRP A 506 -22.96 -16.69 13.65
CA TRP A 506 -22.02 -15.79 12.97
C TRP A 506 -21.40 -16.38 11.69
N PHE A 507 -21.06 -17.68 11.71
CA PHE A 507 -20.38 -18.36 10.61
C PHE A 507 -21.34 -18.94 9.56
N ASN A 508 -22.66 -18.71 9.69
CA ASN A 508 -23.58 -19.07 8.63
C ASN A 508 -23.53 -17.99 7.53
N PRO A 509 -23.04 -18.30 6.32
CA PRO A 509 -22.92 -17.31 5.25
C PRO A 509 -24.28 -16.75 4.80
N GLY A 510 -25.39 -17.45 5.08
CA GLY A 510 -26.75 -16.97 4.79
C GLY A 510 -27.18 -15.76 5.62
N ASN A 511 -26.47 -15.45 6.72
CA ASN A 511 -26.74 -14.29 7.56
C ASN A 511 -25.96 -13.02 7.14
N TRP A 512 -25.18 -13.07 6.06
CA TRP A 512 -24.35 -11.96 5.61
C TRP A 512 -24.66 -11.53 4.19
N GLY A 513 -24.67 -10.22 3.95
CA GLY A 513 -24.89 -9.66 2.61
C GLY A 513 -23.77 -9.96 1.60
N ASN A 514 -22.56 -10.31 2.04
CA ASN A 514 -21.42 -10.54 1.16
C ASN A 514 -20.36 -11.52 1.72
N GLY A 515 -20.79 -12.68 2.21
CA GLY A 515 -19.90 -13.70 2.79
C GLY A 515 -19.56 -13.45 4.27
N ILE A 516 -18.81 -14.36 4.88
CA ILE A 516 -18.49 -14.29 6.32
C ILE A 516 -17.36 -13.26 6.54
N PRO A 517 -17.47 -12.34 7.51
CA PRO A 517 -16.43 -11.36 7.81
C PRO A 517 -15.09 -11.99 8.22
N GLY A 518 -14.00 -11.32 7.83
CA GLY A 518 -12.62 -11.64 8.22
C GLY A 518 -11.81 -10.40 8.63
N ALA A 519 -10.49 -10.55 8.74
CA ALA A 519 -9.62 -9.55 9.40
C ALA A 519 -9.67 -8.12 8.81
N ILE A 520 -10.02 -7.96 7.54
CA ILE A 520 -10.14 -6.66 6.86
C ILE A 520 -11.58 -6.12 6.80
N SER A 521 -12.53 -6.82 7.42
CA SER A 521 -13.96 -6.51 7.32
C SER A 521 -14.39 -5.44 8.33
N GLN A 522 -15.17 -4.48 7.87
CA GLN A 522 -15.97 -3.58 8.70
C GLN A 522 -17.39 -4.13 8.78
N VAL A 523 -17.77 -4.61 9.95
CA VAL A 523 -19.08 -5.22 10.20
C VAL A 523 -20.09 -4.15 10.60
N ILE A 524 -21.29 -4.22 10.03
CA ILE A 524 -22.44 -3.43 10.47
C ILE A 524 -23.54 -4.40 10.91
N ILE A 525 -24.06 -4.21 12.12
CA ILE A 525 -25.23 -4.91 12.67
C ILE A 525 -26.39 -3.90 12.76
N PRO A 526 -27.34 -3.93 11.80
CA PRO A 526 -28.57 -3.14 11.87
C PRO A 526 -29.48 -3.55 13.04
N GLY A 527 -30.34 -2.65 13.49
CA GLY A 527 -31.51 -3.01 14.31
C GLY A 527 -32.71 -3.47 13.48
N GLY A 528 -33.74 -4.00 14.17
CA GLY A 528 -34.99 -4.46 13.56
C GLY A 528 -34.86 -5.76 12.77
N LEU A 529 -33.87 -6.60 13.08
CA LEU A 529 -33.62 -7.85 12.37
C LEU A 529 -34.31 -9.04 13.03
N PRO A 530 -34.67 -10.09 12.26
CA PRO A 530 -35.32 -11.28 12.81
C PRO A 530 -34.39 -12.12 13.68
N ASN A 531 -33.08 -12.10 13.39
CA ASN A 531 -32.05 -12.77 14.18
C ASN A 531 -30.82 -11.86 14.30
N TYR A 532 -30.13 -11.92 15.44
CA TYR A 532 -28.92 -11.16 15.71
C TYR A 532 -27.71 -12.08 15.86
N PRO A 533 -26.49 -11.58 15.61
CA PRO A 533 -25.30 -12.41 15.61
C PRO A 533 -24.88 -12.86 17.01
N THR A 534 -24.73 -14.18 17.14
CA THR A 534 -24.02 -14.88 18.21
C THR A 534 -22.70 -15.44 17.66
N LEU A 535 -21.58 -15.01 18.23
CA LEU A 535 -20.24 -15.52 17.96
C LEU A 535 -19.83 -16.52 19.04
N LEU A 536 -19.41 -17.72 18.65
CA LEU A 536 -19.03 -18.80 19.57
C LEU A 536 -17.58 -19.28 19.39
N LEU A 537 -16.85 -18.75 18.39
CA LEU A 537 -15.46 -19.11 18.10
C LEU A 537 -14.63 -17.85 17.83
N PRO A 538 -13.33 -17.84 18.14
CA PRO A 538 -12.45 -16.69 17.93
C PRO A 538 -12.49 -16.15 16.49
N THR A 539 -12.69 -14.85 16.33
CA THR A 539 -12.72 -14.15 15.03
C THR A 539 -12.01 -12.80 15.11
N THR A 540 -11.31 -12.43 14.05
CA THR A 540 -10.68 -11.11 13.89
C THR A 540 -11.36 -10.33 12.76
N ILE A 541 -11.73 -9.08 13.01
CA ILE A 541 -12.27 -8.13 12.02
C ILE A 541 -11.65 -6.73 12.19
N ALA A 542 -11.74 -5.87 11.17
CA ALA A 542 -11.18 -4.52 11.23
C ALA A 542 -12.00 -3.57 12.12
N GLY A 543 -13.32 -3.71 12.11
CA GLY A 543 -14.20 -2.91 12.97
C GLY A 543 -15.62 -3.44 13.01
N ILE A 544 -16.38 -3.03 14.03
CA ILE A 544 -17.80 -3.37 14.19
C ILE A 544 -18.62 -2.15 14.57
N THR A 545 -19.75 -1.96 13.88
CA THR A 545 -20.76 -0.96 14.22
C THR A 545 -22.08 -1.66 14.53
N ILE A 546 -22.58 -1.51 15.75
CA ILE A 546 -23.90 -1.96 16.18
C ILE A 546 -24.81 -0.74 16.18
N ASN A 547 -25.76 -0.69 15.25
CA ASN A 547 -26.70 0.42 15.16
C ASN A 547 -27.78 0.33 16.24
N ASP A 548 -28.57 1.39 16.41
CA ASP A 548 -29.70 1.40 17.34
C ASP A 548 -30.64 0.21 17.11
N GLY A 549 -31.04 -0.43 18.20
CA GLY A 549 -31.81 -1.67 18.19
C GLY A 549 -31.04 -2.91 17.72
N GLY A 550 -29.74 -2.79 17.42
CA GLY A 550 -28.85 -3.91 17.12
C GLY A 550 -28.51 -4.73 18.36
N SER A 551 -28.12 -5.99 18.18
CA SER A 551 -27.67 -6.85 19.28
C SER A 551 -26.47 -7.69 18.85
N PHE A 552 -25.51 -7.89 19.76
CA PHE A 552 -24.37 -8.79 19.54
C PHE A 552 -24.06 -9.59 20.80
N ILE A 553 -23.81 -10.89 20.63
CA ILE A 553 -23.35 -11.80 21.69
C ILE A 553 -22.06 -12.46 21.22
N GLY A 554 -21.07 -12.60 22.12
CA GLY A 554 -19.79 -13.25 21.83
C GLY A 554 -18.61 -12.30 21.69
N SER A 555 -18.65 -11.15 22.37
CA SER A 555 -17.52 -10.21 22.46
C SER A 555 -16.24 -10.85 23.01
N GLU A 556 -16.34 -11.87 23.86
CA GLU A 556 -15.23 -12.70 24.35
C GLU A 556 -14.50 -13.49 23.27
N PHE A 557 -15.12 -13.66 22.10
CA PHE A 557 -14.52 -14.32 20.94
C PHE A 557 -14.11 -13.34 19.84
N LEU A 558 -14.33 -12.04 20.02
CA LEU A 558 -14.10 -11.03 18.98
C LEU A 558 -12.80 -10.25 19.24
N THR A 559 -11.88 -10.30 18.29
CA THR A 559 -10.76 -9.36 18.19
C THR A 559 -11.06 -8.31 17.14
N THR A 560 -11.09 -7.03 17.54
CA THR A 560 -11.32 -5.93 16.60
C THR A 560 -10.54 -4.67 16.98
N ALA A 561 -10.15 -3.87 15.99
CA ALA A 561 -9.41 -2.62 16.20
C ALA A 561 -10.34 -1.45 16.59
N SER A 562 -11.62 -1.52 16.25
CA SER A 562 -12.60 -0.46 16.52
C SER A 562 -14.00 -1.05 16.74
N ALA A 563 -14.72 -0.53 17.73
CA ALA A 563 -16.13 -0.86 17.94
C ALA A 563 -16.93 0.39 18.28
N LEU A 564 -18.11 0.50 17.67
CA LEU A 564 -19.06 1.58 17.88
C LEU A 564 -20.45 1.00 18.12
N VAL A 565 -21.07 1.35 19.24
CA VAL A 565 -22.47 1.01 19.54
C VAL A 565 -23.30 2.29 19.55
N LYS A 566 -24.45 2.27 18.90
CA LYS A 566 -25.33 3.43 18.77
C LYS A 566 -26.65 3.19 19.45
N ARG A 567 -27.16 4.22 20.12
CA ARG A 567 -28.49 4.22 20.72
C ARG A 567 -29.18 5.54 20.45
N ASP A 568 -30.36 5.52 19.85
CA ASP A 568 -31.13 6.75 19.64
C ASP A 568 -31.87 7.14 20.92
N VAL A 569 -31.73 8.40 21.33
CA VAL A 569 -32.36 8.96 22.53
C VAL A 569 -33.29 10.09 22.11
N VAL A 570 -34.58 9.94 22.43
CA VAL A 570 -35.64 10.88 22.04
C VAL A 570 -35.73 12.06 23.00
N ASN A 571 -36.23 13.21 22.51
CA ASN A 571 -36.42 14.43 23.29
C ASN A 571 -37.69 14.38 24.16
N SER A 572 -37.67 13.55 25.19
CA SER A 572 -38.76 13.41 26.17
C SER A 572 -38.23 13.47 27.61
N ASP A 573 -39.02 12.96 28.56
CA ASP A 573 -38.62 12.72 29.95
C ASP A 573 -37.26 12.00 30.08
N PHE A 574 -36.71 11.93 31.30
CA PHE A 574 -35.43 11.27 31.58
C PHE A 574 -35.37 9.83 31.02
N HIS A 575 -34.24 9.47 30.43
CA HIS A 575 -33.88 8.11 30.02
C HIS A 575 -32.83 7.54 30.97
N LEU A 576 -32.87 6.23 31.21
CA LEU A 576 -31.86 5.54 32.01
C LEU A 576 -30.97 4.70 31.09
N ILE A 577 -29.69 5.08 30.99
CA ILE A 577 -28.72 4.48 30.06
C ILE A 577 -27.50 3.89 30.79
N SER A 578 -26.79 3.00 30.11
CA SER A 578 -25.52 2.40 30.56
C SER A 578 -24.52 2.27 29.42
N SER A 579 -23.24 2.13 29.75
CA SER A 579 -22.17 1.94 28.75
C SER A 579 -21.97 0.45 28.42
N PRO A 580 -22.01 0.06 27.14
CA PRO A 580 -21.61 -1.27 26.68
C PRO A 580 -20.11 -1.39 26.37
N VAL A 581 -19.31 -0.37 26.69
CA VAL A 581 -17.85 -0.30 26.45
C VAL A 581 -17.06 0.07 27.72
N THR A 582 -15.79 -0.35 27.79
CA THR A 582 -14.95 -0.20 29.01
C THR A 582 -14.50 1.23 29.33
N THR A 583 -14.41 2.12 28.34
CA THR A 583 -13.85 3.46 28.51
C THR A 583 -14.57 4.47 27.62
N THR A 584 -15.44 5.28 28.20
CA THR A 584 -16.08 6.38 27.49
C THR A 584 -16.48 7.51 28.46
N THR A 585 -16.57 8.74 27.95
CA THR A 585 -17.05 9.90 28.69
C THR A 585 -18.42 10.35 28.17
N PHE A 586 -19.18 11.10 28.97
CA PHE A 586 -20.45 11.67 28.49
C PHE A 586 -20.29 12.57 27.27
N GLY A 587 -19.16 13.27 27.15
CA GLY A 587 -18.85 14.11 26.00
C GLY A 587 -18.62 13.31 24.73
N ASP A 588 -17.98 12.14 24.83
CA ASP A 588 -17.74 11.25 23.69
C ASP A 588 -19.04 10.56 23.24
N VAL A 589 -19.86 10.14 24.22
CA VAL A 589 -21.16 9.50 23.95
C VAL A 589 -22.15 10.48 23.32
N PHE A 590 -22.18 11.74 23.77
CA PHE A 590 -23.04 12.78 23.22
C PHE A 590 -22.21 13.93 22.66
N PRO A 591 -21.61 13.79 21.46
CA PRO A 591 -20.68 14.79 20.93
C PRO A 591 -21.36 16.05 20.39
N LEU A 592 -22.68 16.02 20.19
CA LEU A 592 -23.45 17.13 19.63
C LEU A 592 -24.23 17.85 20.73
N ASN A 593 -24.40 19.17 20.60
CA ASN A 593 -25.21 20.01 21.51
C ASN A 593 -25.04 19.70 23.01
N GLN A 594 -23.82 19.40 23.46
CA GLN A 594 -23.52 18.94 24.83
C GLN A 594 -24.12 19.81 25.94
N LEU A 595 -24.25 21.13 25.73
CA LEU A 595 -24.88 22.06 26.68
C LEU A 595 -26.40 21.86 26.84
N GLN A 596 -27.00 21.00 26.03
CA GLN A 596 -28.42 20.66 26.03
C GLN A 596 -28.65 19.20 26.46
N VAL A 597 -27.61 18.52 26.95
CA VAL A 597 -27.67 17.17 27.53
C VAL A 597 -27.38 17.29 29.02
N TRP A 598 -28.32 16.83 29.84
CA TRP A 598 -28.16 16.77 31.30
C TRP A 598 -28.01 15.32 31.71
N ALA A 599 -26.80 14.96 32.13
CA ALA A 599 -26.48 13.65 32.67
C ALA A 599 -26.40 13.70 34.20
N ARG A 600 -26.91 12.65 34.85
CA ARG A 600 -26.91 12.52 36.31
C ARG A 600 -26.60 11.08 36.71
N GLU A 601 -25.89 10.91 37.82
CA GLU A 601 -25.79 9.63 38.50
C GLU A 601 -26.70 9.60 39.73
N TYR A 602 -27.19 8.41 40.05
CA TYR A 602 -27.84 8.17 41.32
C TYR A 602 -26.75 7.99 42.37
N ASN A 603 -26.74 8.83 43.40
CA ASN A 603 -25.81 8.71 44.50
C ASN A 603 -26.37 7.70 45.50
N GLU A 604 -25.79 6.50 45.52
CA GLU A 604 -26.27 5.39 46.35
C GLU A 604 -26.09 5.65 47.85
N THR A 605 -25.21 6.60 48.21
CA THR A 605 -25.06 7.01 49.60
C THR A 605 -26.23 7.89 50.00
N THR A 606 -26.53 8.96 49.26
CA THR A 606 -27.52 9.98 49.66
C THR A 606 -28.95 9.70 49.19
N GLY A 607 -29.12 8.88 48.16
CA GLY A 607 -30.38 8.68 47.45
C GLY A 607 -30.82 9.89 46.61
N ASP A 608 -29.89 10.81 46.32
CA ASP A 608 -30.11 11.99 45.47
C ASP A 608 -29.48 11.79 44.08
N TRP A 609 -29.86 12.65 43.13
CA TRP A 609 -29.28 12.69 41.79
C TRP A 609 -28.18 13.75 41.70
N ASP A 610 -26.96 13.33 41.42
CA ASP A 610 -25.82 14.22 41.25
C ASP A 610 -25.59 14.51 39.76
N ASN A 611 -25.36 15.78 39.41
CA ASN A 611 -25.12 16.19 38.03
C ASN A 611 -23.71 15.83 37.58
N LEU A 612 -23.60 15.35 36.35
CA LEU A 612 -22.34 15.00 35.70
C LEU A 612 -21.97 16.02 34.62
N SER A 613 -20.67 16.14 34.39
CA SER A 613 -20.05 16.95 33.36
C SER A 613 -19.63 16.09 32.17
N ILE A 614 -19.39 16.72 31.01
CA ILE A 614 -18.99 16.02 29.79
C ILE A 614 -17.68 15.21 29.92
N GLY A 615 -16.79 15.61 30.84
CA GLY A 615 -15.52 14.92 31.08
C GLY A 615 -15.62 13.75 32.05
N ASP A 616 -16.80 13.52 32.66
CA ASP A 616 -17.00 12.42 33.59
C ASP A 616 -17.16 11.10 32.84
N PHE A 617 -16.55 10.05 33.40
CA PHE A 617 -16.55 8.71 32.82
C PHE A 617 -17.86 7.97 33.10
N MET A 618 -18.33 7.21 32.11
CA MET A 618 -19.37 6.21 32.30
C MET A 618 -18.72 4.91 32.77
N SER A 619 -18.90 4.58 34.04
CA SER A 619 -18.35 3.36 34.66
C SER A 619 -19.12 2.12 34.19
N VAL A 620 -18.39 1.04 33.89
CA VAL A 620 -18.99 -0.22 33.47
C VAL A 620 -19.89 -0.78 34.58
N GLY A 621 -21.09 -1.20 34.20
CA GLY A 621 -22.11 -1.71 35.12
C GLY A 621 -22.87 -0.64 35.90
N LYS A 622 -22.47 0.64 35.86
CA LYS A 622 -23.25 1.72 36.46
C LYS A 622 -24.31 2.24 35.48
N GLY A 623 -25.48 2.58 36.00
CA GLY A 623 -26.53 3.24 35.23
C GLY A 623 -26.56 4.76 35.45
N TYR A 624 -27.10 5.47 34.47
CA TYR A 624 -27.10 6.94 34.44
C TYR A 624 -28.42 7.47 33.92
N SER A 625 -28.86 8.62 34.43
CA SER A 625 -30.00 9.34 33.89
C SER A 625 -29.56 10.42 32.91
N VAL A 626 -30.17 10.45 31.72
CA VAL A 626 -29.94 11.49 30.73
C VAL A 626 -31.24 12.14 30.29
N GLN A 627 -31.22 13.45 30.08
CA GLN A 627 -32.28 14.20 29.44
C GLN A 627 -31.68 15.16 28.43
N MET A 628 -32.41 15.43 27.35
CA MET A 628 -31.96 16.33 26.29
C MET A 628 -33.09 17.13 25.67
N ASN A 629 -32.79 18.34 25.20
CA ASN A 629 -33.76 19.20 24.53
C ASN A 629 -34.06 18.78 23.08
N GLN A 630 -33.12 18.06 22.45
CA GLN A 630 -33.19 17.63 21.06
C GLN A 630 -32.81 16.16 20.98
N PRO A 631 -33.44 15.35 20.11
CA PRO A 631 -33.09 13.94 19.97
C PRO A 631 -31.66 13.79 19.48
N GLN A 632 -30.94 12.80 19.99
CA GLN A 632 -29.56 12.52 19.60
C GLN A 632 -29.25 11.03 19.65
N THR A 633 -28.30 10.60 18.82
CA THR A 633 -27.72 9.26 18.90
C THR A 633 -26.55 9.28 19.87
N ALA A 634 -26.64 8.49 20.93
CA ALA A 634 -25.52 8.16 21.80
C ALA A 634 -24.51 7.29 21.04
N LEU A 635 -23.23 7.65 21.08
CA LEU A 635 -22.13 6.98 20.38
C LEU A 635 -21.14 6.36 21.38
N PHE A 636 -21.32 5.08 21.68
CA PHE A 636 -20.41 4.34 22.56
C PHE A 636 -19.27 3.76 21.73
N GLU A 637 -18.19 4.52 21.58
CA GLU A 637 -16.94 4.07 20.95
C GLU A 637 -15.97 3.57 22.03
N GLY A 638 -15.43 2.36 21.85
CA GLY A 638 -14.51 1.78 22.82
C GLY A 638 -14.36 0.26 22.69
N VAL A 639 -13.83 -0.38 23.73
CA VAL A 639 -13.71 -1.84 23.78
C VAL A 639 -14.99 -2.44 24.34
N LEU A 640 -15.62 -3.35 23.58
CA LEU A 640 -16.82 -4.07 24.02
C LEU A 640 -16.53 -4.88 25.29
N ILE A 641 -17.47 -4.91 26.22
CA ILE A 641 -17.34 -5.73 27.44
C ILE A 641 -17.36 -7.22 27.06
N SER A 642 -16.31 -7.95 27.44
CA SER A 642 -16.10 -9.36 27.10
C SER A 642 -16.01 -10.29 28.32
N GLU A 643 -16.26 -9.78 29.52
CA GLU A 643 -16.16 -10.53 30.78
C GLU A 643 -17.38 -10.26 31.67
N PRO A 644 -17.67 -11.14 32.64
CA PRO A 644 -18.69 -10.86 33.66
C PRO A 644 -18.43 -9.54 34.38
N VAL A 645 -19.49 -8.77 34.64
CA VAL A 645 -19.40 -7.47 35.32
C VAL A 645 -19.95 -7.59 36.73
N THR A 646 -19.11 -7.31 37.72
CA THR A 646 -19.49 -7.32 39.14
C THR A 646 -19.58 -5.89 39.67
N MET A 647 -20.69 -5.59 40.33
CA MET A 647 -20.96 -4.30 40.97
C MET A 647 -21.13 -4.51 42.48
N THR A 648 -20.56 -3.62 43.27
CA THR A 648 -20.74 -3.60 44.72
C THR A 648 -21.88 -2.66 45.07
N LEU A 649 -22.91 -3.17 45.75
CA LEU A 649 -24.10 -2.43 46.11
C LEU A 649 -23.99 -1.78 47.50
N ALA A 650 -24.55 -0.60 47.64
CA ALA A 650 -24.62 0.15 48.88
C ALA A 650 -26.01 0.11 49.51
N LYS A 651 -26.05 0.04 50.85
CA LYS A 651 -27.27 0.13 51.67
C LYS A 651 -27.35 1.44 52.47
N GLN A 652 -26.48 2.39 52.18
CA GLN A 652 -26.32 3.60 53.00
C GLN A 652 -27.47 4.59 52.81
N ASN A 653 -27.75 5.38 53.85
CA ASN A 653 -28.73 6.46 53.86
C ASN A 653 -28.37 7.51 54.94
N PRO A 654 -27.78 8.67 54.59
CA PRO A 654 -27.49 9.75 55.52
C PRO A 654 -28.71 10.65 55.80
N GLY A 655 -29.87 10.41 55.14
CA GLY A 655 -31.11 11.15 55.35
C GLY A 655 -32.12 10.44 56.28
N THR A 656 -33.18 11.16 56.67
CA THR A 656 -34.28 10.63 57.50
C THR A 656 -35.38 9.94 56.70
N ASP A 657 -35.20 9.76 55.38
CA ASP A 657 -36.19 9.15 54.49
C ASP A 657 -35.89 7.65 54.31
N PRO A 658 -36.62 6.74 54.98
CA PRO A 658 -36.38 5.31 54.91
C PRO A 658 -36.67 4.70 53.52
N ASP A 659 -37.43 5.39 52.66
CA ASP A 659 -37.86 4.86 51.36
C ASP A 659 -36.74 4.86 50.30
N ARG A 660 -35.64 5.58 50.58
CA ARG A 660 -34.46 5.71 49.70
C ARG A 660 -33.34 4.71 49.98
N VAL A 661 -33.45 3.94 51.07
CA VAL A 661 -32.39 3.02 51.54
C VAL A 661 -32.20 1.86 50.57
N GLY A 662 -30.95 1.60 50.17
CA GLY A 662 -30.55 0.36 49.49
C GLY A 662 -30.81 0.30 48.00
N TRP A 663 -31.33 1.35 47.39
CA TRP A 663 -31.48 1.44 45.93
C TRP A 663 -30.14 1.67 45.26
N ASN A 664 -29.87 0.93 44.19
CA ASN A 664 -28.66 1.04 43.39
C ASN A 664 -29.05 1.10 41.92
N LEU A 665 -28.51 2.06 41.18
CA LEU A 665 -28.75 2.20 39.75
C LEU A 665 -27.67 1.46 38.98
N LEU A 666 -28.03 0.28 38.49
CA LEU A 666 -27.17 -0.61 37.72
C LEU A 666 -27.41 -0.41 36.22
N GLY A 667 -26.44 -0.79 35.42
CA GLY A 667 -26.47 -0.68 33.98
C GLY A 667 -26.29 -2.05 33.34
N ASN A 668 -27.04 -2.34 32.27
CA ASN A 668 -26.71 -3.45 31.40
C ASN A 668 -25.36 -3.15 30.71
N PRO A 669 -24.30 -3.94 30.96
CA PRO A 669 -22.97 -3.64 30.47
C PRO A 669 -22.70 -4.22 29.07
N PHE A 670 -23.65 -4.90 28.45
CA PHE A 670 -23.44 -5.62 27.20
C PHE A 670 -24.17 -4.96 26.03
N THR A 671 -23.74 -5.33 24.82
CA THR A 671 -24.34 -4.95 23.53
C THR A 671 -25.56 -5.80 23.16
N SER A 672 -26.12 -6.51 24.14
CA SER A 672 -27.29 -7.37 24.04
C SER A 672 -28.17 -7.17 25.28
N ALA A 673 -29.43 -7.58 25.19
CA ALA A 673 -30.28 -7.60 26.37
C ALA A 673 -29.74 -8.62 27.39
N ILE A 674 -30.08 -8.43 28.66
CA ILE A 674 -29.82 -9.41 29.71
C ILE A 674 -31.12 -9.95 30.26
N ASP A 675 -31.13 -11.23 30.59
CA ASP A 675 -32.17 -11.87 31.37
C ASP A 675 -31.78 -11.80 32.85
N TRP A 676 -32.56 -11.03 33.63
CA TRP A 676 -32.32 -10.84 35.05
C TRP A 676 -32.45 -12.14 35.85
N ASP A 677 -33.25 -13.10 35.40
CA ASP A 677 -33.44 -14.38 36.10
C ASP A 677 -32.20 -15.28 36.02
N LEU A 678 -31.26 -14.95 35.13
CA LEU A 678 -29.96 -15.62 34.99
C LEU A 678 -28.84 -14.97 35.82
N THR A 679 -29.19 -14.00 36.68
CA THR A 679 -28.26 -13.36 37.61
C THR A 679 -28.43 -13.90 39.03
N ASP A 680 -27.37 -13.86 39.85
CA ASP A 680 -27.42 -14.36 41.23
C ASP A 680 -28.02 -13.31 42.17
N HIS A 681 -29.17 -13.62 42.76
CA HIS A 681 -29.89 -12.73 43.68
C HIS A 681 -29.69 -13.07 45.16
N ALA A 682 -28.85 -14.04 45.51
CA ALA A 682 -28.78 -14.57 46.89
C ALA A 682 -28.46 -13.53 47.98
N ALA A 683 -27.89 -12.38 47.62
CA ALA A 683 -27.49 -11.31 48.53
C ALA A 683 -28.31 -10.02 48.40
N ILE A 684 -29.32 -9.99 47.54
CA ILE A 684 -30.14 -8.79 47.23
C ILE A 684 -31.63 -9.11 47.20
N ASP A 685 -32.48 -8.09 47.11
CA ASP A 685 -33.89 -8.31 46.77
C ASP A 685 -33.96 -8.75 45.30
N GLY A 686 -34.72 -9.83 45.01
CA GLY A 686 -34.75 -10.43 43.67
C GLY A 686 -35.44 -9.57 42.62
N ALA A 687 -36.20 -8.54 43.04
CA ALA A 687 -36.94 -7.68 42.14
C ALA A 687 -36.07 -6.63 41.44
N VAL A 688 -36.33 -6.42 40.15
CA VAL A 688 -35.69 -5.40 39.31
C VAL A 688 -36.70 -4.39 38.78
N TYR A 689 -36.27 -3.14 38.61
CA TYR A 689 -37.12 -2.03 38.20
C TYR A 689 -36.50 -1.28 37.03
N VAL A 690 -37.24 -1.20 35.92
CA VAL A 690 -36.80 -0.52 34.68
C VAL A 690 -37.69 0.68 34.44
N TRP A 691 -37.09 1.82 34.08
CA TRP A 691 -37.84 3.00 33.67
C TRP A 691 -38.33 2.84 32.23
N ASN A 692 -39.64 2.96 31.99
CA ASN A 692 -40.22 2.79 30.66
C ASN A 692 -40.46 4.12 29.90
N GLY A 693 -39.94 5.24 30.41
CA GLY A 693 -40.19 6.58 29.88
C GLY A 693 -41.33 7.33 30.60
N THR A 694 -42.09 6.67 31.47
CA THR A 694 -43.23 7.28 32.17
C THR A 694 -43.31 6.85 33.64
N GLN A 695 -43.04 5.57 33.92
CA GLN A 695 -43.02 5.00 35.25
C GLN A 695 -42.00 3.87 35.35
N TYR A 696 -41.73 3.43 36.58
CA TYR A 696 -40.99 2.19 36.81
C TYR A 696 -41.90 0.98 36.63
N ILE A 697 -41.44 0.02 35.82
CA ILE A 697 -42.02 -1.31 35.70
C ILE A 697 -41.12 -2.31 36.42
N SER A 698 -41.70 -3.28 37.10
CA SER A 698 -40.97 -4.26 37.90
C SER A 698 -41.12 -5.69 37.41
N TRP A 699 -40.16 -6.53 37.80
CA TRP A 699 -40.19 -7.99 37.70
C TRP A 699 -39.59 -8.57 38.98
N ASN A 700 -40.25 -9.57 39.58
CA ASN A 700 -39.79 -10.21 40.83
C ASN A 700 -39.25 -11.64 40.64
N GLY A 701 -38.96 -12.06 39.40
CA GLY A 701 -38.58 -13.44 39.08
C GLY A 701 -39.73 -14.37 38.74
N THR A 702 -40.98 -13.91 38.79
CA THR A 702 -42.16 -14.73 38.42
C THR A 702 -43.29 -13.93 37.79
N ILE A 703 -43.55 -12.71 38.28
CA ILE A 703 -44.60 -11.81 37.81
C ILE A 703 -44.10 -10.37 37.75
N GLY A 704 -44.68 -9.57 36.87
CA GLY A 704 -44.31 -8.17 36.74
C GLY A 704 -44.85 -7.51 35.48
N ALA A 705 -44.65 -6.19 35.40
CA ALA A 705 -44.89 -5.41 34.19
C ALA A 705 -43.68 -5.44 33.23
N LEU A 706 -42.49 -5.75 33.73
CA LEU A 706 -41.33 -6.09 32.92
C LEU A 706 -41.44 -7.57 32.53
N THR A 707 -41.47 -7.85 31.23
CA THR A 707 -41.66 -9.20 30.70
C THR A 707 -40.39 -10.04 30.87
N ASP A 708 -40.52 -11.20 31.52
CA ASP A 708 -39.49 -12.23 31.66
C ASP A 708 -38.13 -11.69 32.16
N GLY A 709 -38.14 -10.65 32.99
CA GLY A 709 -36.90 -10.06 33.53
C GLY A 709 -35.95 -9.47 32.48
N ILE A 710 -36.39 -9.26 31.24
CA ILE A 710 -35.51 -8.83 30.14
C ILE A 710 -35.19 -7.34 30.23
N ILE A 711 -33.91 -7.01 30.35
CA ILE A 711 -33.40 -5.65 30.40
C ILE A 711 -32.67 -5.37 29.08
N PRO A 712 -33.13 -4.40 28.26
CA PRO A 712 -32.53 -4.12 26.97
C PRO A 712 -31.04 -3.73 27.04
N ALA A 713 -30.33 -3.89 25.92
CA ALA A 713 -28.97 -3.36 25.77
C ALA A 713 -28.94 -1.85 26.08
N GLU A 714 -27.83 -1.38 26.66
CA GLU A 714 -27.60 0.01 27.06
C GLU A 714 -28.64 0.63 28.02
N ASN A 715 -29.56 -0.16 28.60
CA ASN A 715 -30.52 0.33 29.59
C ASN A 715 -30.02 0.16 31.02
N ALA A 716 -30.33 1.16 31.84
CA ALA A 716 -30.13 1.10 33.28
C ALA A 716 -31.40 0.73 34.05
N PHE A 717 -31.22 0.15 35.23
CA PHE A 717 -32.26 -0.43 36.05
C PHE A 717 -31.92 -0.31 37.55
N PHE A 718 -32.94 -0.26 38.39
CA PHE A 718 -32.75 -0.27 39.84
C PHE A 718 -32.83 -1.69 40.38
N ALA A 719 -31.92 -2.00 41.30
CA ALA A 719 -31.98 -3.15 42.19
C ALA A 719 -31.83 -2.66 43.64
N LYS A 720 -32.37 -3.43 44.58
CA LYS A 720 -32.33 -3.09 46.00
C LYS A 720 -31.50 -4.08 46.81
N THR A 721 -30.65 -3.58 47.70
CA THR A 721 -29.91 -4.40 48.67
C THR A 721 -30.33 -4.09 50.09
N MET A 722 -30.32 -5.14 50.92
CA MET A 722 -30.55 -5.05 52.36
C MET A 722 -29.24 -5.10 53.18
N THR A 723 -28.09 -5.26 52.50
CA THR A 723 -26.76 -5.37 53.12
C THR A 723 -25.75 -4.49 52.39
N ASP A 724 -24.95 -3.74 53.12
CA ASP A 724 -23.93 -2.85 52.56
C ASP A 724 -22.72 -3.65 52.05
N GLY A 725 -22.20 -3.32 50.88
CA GLY A 725 -21.00 -3.93 50.32
C GLY A 725 -21.18 -5.32 49.71
N VAL A 726 -22.42 -5.71 49.36
CA VAL A 726 -22.68 -6.98 48.66
C VAL A 726 -22.39 -6.85 47.18
N ASN A 727 -21.93 -7.93 46.56
CA ASN A 727 -21.62 -7.95 45.14
C ASN A 727 -22.75 -8.61 44.35
N VAL A 728 -23.15 -7.97 43.25
CA VAL A 728 -24.01 -8.56 42.21
C VAL A 728 -23.19 -8.68 40.94
N SER A 729 -23.20 -9.86 40.34
CA SER A 729 -22.50 -10.12 39.09
C SER A 729 -23.49 -10.42 37.98
N ILE A 730 -23.36 -9.73 36.85
CA ILE A 730 -24.06 -10.05 35.62
C ILE A 730 -23.14 -10.95 34.79
N PRO A 731 -23.40 -12.26 34.71
CA PRO A 731 -22.56 -13.18 33.96
C PRO A 731 -22.77 -13.05 32.45
N LEU A 732 -21.79 -13.49 31.65
CA LEU A 732 -21.93 -13.55 30.20
C LEU A 732 -23.10 -14.43 29.74
N SER A 733 -23.48 -15.43 30.55
CA SER A 733 -24.61 -16.32 30.31
C SER A 733 -25.98 -15.65 30.45
N ALA A 734 -26.05 -14.44 31.05
CA ALA A 734 -27.29 -13.68 31.13
C ALA A 734 -27.63 -12.96 29.82
N ARG A 735 -26.69 -12.86 28.88
CA ARG A 735 -26.93 -12.19 27.59
C ARG A 735 -27.93 -12.97 26.74
N VAL A 736 -28.92 -12.28 26.21
CA VAL A 736 -29.93 -12.82 25.31
C VAL A 736 -30.18 -11.87 24.13
N HIS A 737 -30.48 -12.43 22.97
CA HIS A 737 -31.08 -11.64 21.89
C HIS A 737 -32.56 -11.47 22.20
N SER A 738 -33.02 -10.22 22.19
CA SER A 738 -34.42 -9.90 22.43
C SER A 738 -34.89 -8.86 21.42
N ALA A 739 -36.04 -9.13 20.82
CA ALA A 739 -36.77 -8.21 19.94
C ALA A 739 -38.15 -7.84 20.53
N SER A 740 -38.34 -8.02 21.84
CA SER A 740 -39.63 -8.31 22.47
C SER A 740 -40.85 -7.53 21.94
N ASP A 741 -41.81 -8.30 21.40
CA ASP A 741 -43.25 -8.08 21.56
C ASP A 741 -43.88 -9.32 22.24
N PHE A 742 -44.98 -9.08 22.97
CA PHE A 742 -45.63 -9.90 24.01
C PHE A 742 -45.81 -11.43 23.78
N TYR A 743 -45.36 -12.22 24.75
CA TYR A 743 -45.89 -13.56 25.04
C TYR A 743 -46.26 -13.68 26.53
N LYS A 744 -47.51 -13.39 26.89
CA LYS A 744 -48.03 -13.74 28.23
C LYS A 744 -48.41 -15.22 28.26
N THR A 745 -47.61 -16.05 28.93
CA THR A 745 -48.14 -17.25 29.57
C THR A 745 -48.84 -16.79 30.85
N ALA A 746 -50.11 -17.18 31.05
CA ALA A 746 -50.83 -16.81 32.27
C ALA A 746 -50.18 -17.47 33.50
N VAL A 747 -49.71 -16.67 34.46
CA VAL A 747 -49.24 -17.17 35.76
C VAL A 747 -50.47 -17.55 36.59
N ALA A 748 -50.52 -18.80 37.06
CA ALA A 748 -51.62 -19.29 37.88
C ALA A 748 -51.69 -18.52 39.21
N ASN A 749 -52.91 -18.30 39.75
CA ASN A 749 -53.14 -17.60 41.02
C ASN A 749 -52.55 -16.18 41.09
N MET A 750 -52.55 -15.47 39.96
CA MET A 750 -52.15 -14.06 39.88
C MET A 750 -53.37 -13.16 39.66
N LEU A 751 -53.40 -12.02 40.36
CA LEU A 751 -54.30 -10.90 40.10
C LEU A 751 -53.49 -9.70 39.59
N GLU A 752 -53.75 -9.27 38.36
CA GLU A 752 -53.26 -8.00 37.79
C GLU A 752 -54.35 -6.94 38.01
N ILE A 753 -54.00 -5.84 38.67
CA ILE A 753 -54.87 -4.67 38.83
C ILE A 753 -54.22 -3.51 38.08
N THR A 754 -54.98 -2.87 37.19
CA THR A 754 -54.52 -1.71 36.40
C THR A 754 -55.33 -0.48 36.80
N ALA A 755 -54.63 0.65 37.04
CA ALA A 755 -55.24 1.95 37.26
C ALA A 755 -54.88 2.88 36.09
N GLU A 756 -55.87 3.58 35.52
CA GLU A 756 -55.70 4.54 34.43
C GLU A 756 -56.18 5.93 34.87
N GLY A 757 -55.37 6.96 34.60
CA GLY A 757 -55.68 8.35 34.95
C GLY A 757 -54.68 9.33 34.36
N ASN A 758 -55.13 10.54 33.98
CA ASN A 758 -54.29 11.60 33.39
C ASN A 758 -53.47 11.17 32.15
N SER A 759 -54.00 10.25 31.33
CA SER A 759 -53.29 9.62 30.20
C SER A 759 -52.09 8.74 30.59
N PHE A 760 -51.97 8.40 31.87
CA PHE A 760 -50.99 7.46 32.41
C PHE A 760 -51.67 6.20 32.94
N THR A 761 -50.90 5.12 33.06
CA THR A 761 -51.38 3.82 33.52
C THR A 761 -50.39 3.27 34.53
N ASP A 762 -50.85 2.69 35.64
CA ASP A 762 -50.00 1.97 36.61
C ASP A 762 -50.61 0.59 36.93
N LYS A 763 -49.76 -0.36 37.31
CA LYS A 763 -50.15 -1.76 37.55
C LYS A 763 -49.58 -2.30 38.85
N THR A 764 -50.39 -3.05 39.59
CA THR A 764 -49.91 -3.91 40.68
C THR A 764 -50.27 -5.36 40.38
N PHE A 765 -49.38 -6.27 40.77
CA PHE A 765 -49.56 -7.71 40.60
C PHE A 765 -49.56 -8.35 41.98
N VAL A 766 -50.54 -9.20 42.25
CA VAL A 766 -50.65 -9.98 43.49
C VAL A 766 -50.62 -11.45 43.14
N HIS A 767 -49.64 -12.18 43.66
CA HIS A 767 -49.49 -13.62 43.43
C HIS A 767 -49.72 -14.38 44.74
N PHE A 768 -50.65 -15.33 44.73
CA PHE A 768 -50.88 -16.20 45.88
C PHE A 768 -49.85 -17.34 45.89
N ASN A 769 -48.71 -17.09 46.55
CA ASN A 769 -47.59 -18.03 46.67
C ASN A 769 -47.58 -18.72 48.04
N GLN A 770 -47.59 -20.07 48.06
CA GLN A 770 -47.53 -20.86 49.31
C GLN A 770 -46.16 -20.81 50.01
N GLN A 771 -45.12 -20.37 49.31
CA GLN A 771 -43.77 -20.21 49.86
C GLN A 771 -43.54 -18.81 50.47
N ALA A 772 -44.42 -17.84 50.19
CA ALA A 772 -44.32 -16.49 50.73
C ALA A 772 -44.86 -16.42 52.16
N SER A 773 -44.33 -15.47 52.94
CA SER A 773 -44.74 -15.24 54.32
C SER A 773 -45.85 -14.16 54.42
N ALA A 774 -46.33 -13.87 55.63
CA ALA A 774 -47.22 -12.73 55.88
C ALA A 774 -46.45 -11.39 56.00
N ASP A 775 -45.15 -11.46 56.22
CA ASP A 775 -44.21 -10.33 56.20
C ASP A 775 -43.58 -10.19 54.81
N PHE A 776 -42.90 -9.06 54.57
CA PHE A 776 -42.22 -8.80 53.29
C PHE A 776 -41.13 -9.85 53.02
N ASP A 777 -41.25 -10.56 51.90
CA ASP A 777 -40.29 -11.55 51.43
C ASP A 777 -39.44 -10.96 50.30
N SER A 778 -38.16 -10.73 50.55
CA SER A 778 -37.22 -10.16 49.57
C SER A 778 -37.09 -10.97 48.28
N GLN A 779 -37.49 -12.25 48.28
CA GLN A 779 -37.44 -13.11 47.10
C GLN A 779 -38.71 -13.03 46.25
N TYR A 780 -39.87 -12.72 46.85
CA TYR A 780 -41.17 -12.82 46.18
C TYR A 780 -41.93 -11.50 46.12
N ASP A 781 -41.65 -10.55 47.00
CA ASP A 781 -42.30 -9.26 47.07
C ASP A 781 -41.46 -8.17 46.38
N ALA A 782 -42.16 -7.17 45.83
CA ALA A 782 -41.55 -6.01 45.20
C ALA A 782 -41.97 -4.73 45.93
N TYR A 783 -41.02 -3.84 46.19
CA TYR A 783 -41.30 -2.49 46.67
C TYR A 783 -41.94 -1.65 45.57
N LYS A 784 -42.81 -0.69 45.94
CA LYS A 784 -43.24 0.33 45.00
C LYS A 784 -42.15 1.37 44.84
N LEU A 785 -41.61 1.51 43.63
CA LEU A 785 -40.81 2.68 43.25
C LEU A 785 -41.75 3.72 42.63
N PHE A 786 -41.95 4.83 43.34
CA PHE A 786 -42.87 5.88 42.90
C PHE A 786 -42.35 6.56 41.63
N GLY A 787 -43.22 6.65 40.62
CA GLY A 787 -42.92 7.26 39.32
C GLY A 787 -43.36 8.71 39.23
N ASN A 788 -43.82 9.12 38.05
CA ASN A 788 -44.35 10.46 37.80
C ASN A 788 -45.51 10.79 38.75
N GLU A 789 -45.46 11.97 39.39
CA GLU A 789 -46.47 12.46 40.34
C GLU A 789 -47.89 12.61 39.73
N ASN A 790 -47.97 12.73 38.41
CA ASN A 790 -49.23 12.84 37.68
C ASN A 790 -49.83 11.48 37.30
N ALA A 791 -49.06 10.39 37.42
CA ALA A 791 -49.53 9.03 37.16
C ALA A 791 -50.21 8.43 38.40
N PRO A 792 -51.26 7.60 38.23
CA PRO A 792 -51.82 6.83 39.35
C PRO A 792 -50.73 5.98 40.01
N GLN A 793 -50.81 5.77 41.33
CA GLN A 793 -49.87 4.95 42.09
C GLN A 793 -50.63 3.81 42.79
N LEU A 794 -50.35 2.57 42.41
CA LEU A 794 -51.02 1.37 42.85
C LEU A 794 -50.00 0.38 43.45
N TYR A 795 -50.23 -0.04 44.70
CA TYR A 795 -49.37 -0.98 45.43
C TYR A 795 -50.14 -1.66 46.57
N SER A 796 -49.67 -2.82 47.02
CA SER A 796 -50.13 -3.47 48.24
C SER A 796 -49.39 -2.93 49.47
N MET A 797 -50.07 -2.89 50.62
CA MET A 797 -49.45 -2.56 51.91
C MET A 797 -49.50 -3.78 52.82
N ILE A 798 -48.39 -4.03 53.51
CA ILE A 798 -48.31 -4.99 54.61
C ILE A 798 -48.67 -4.21 55.88
N THR A 799 -49.71 -4.66 56.59
CA THR A 799 -50.25 -3.98 57.79
C THR A 799 -49.81 -4.63 59.08
#